data_AF-A0A6J8AZ04-F1
#
_entry.id   AF-A0A6J8AZ04-F1
#
_cell.length_a   1.000
_cell.length_b   1.000
_cell.length_c   1.000
_cell.angle_alpha   90.00
_cell.angle_beta   90.00
_cell.angle_gamma   90.00
#
_symmetry.space_group_name_H-M   'P 1'
#
loop_
_entity.id
_entity.type
_entity.pdbx_description
1 polymer ?
#
loop_
_entity_poly.entity_id
_entity_poly.type
_entity_poly.pdbx_seq_one_letter_code
_entity_poly.pdbx_strand_id
1 'polypeptide(L)'
;MATSYHIYCVLNLLFSWYCADSANTQYMKASIKNYFSDTRHHDPKFRAYKYAAKEYIYNEFLKFGLRTEYHTFKETSVSPTDYFQNVIGILRGTNFGTAHDRIIGLGAHYDTFITTKGVDDNGAGVAAMLEVVRQLSYMKKNGITRRNTIVFAGFDLEEYGGCESCSLRDFSAWAGSRHFVKSWLPAWLSINYGNDLPPVMHGVIIMDTMMEYNTSSKSQKIPEGYESAFQTLFNDTYASIASDNFRGDFLNLIYRKPTNDSYLSEAFHSSWTESGRPKYQIESFPLPFVSVGDLKPNEIQVLSNFLRSDHANFWENGFPAIWITDSANFRGDMIQCYHAECDNEEVMLTDENINFLGKTADALVKTIHKLSEPSGSGTKEDSSSTDSRACTQGVQQKTRIQMTYTNTTGLKETVLKTVNKYKCLLMFSVNVKRSFDIESKQYRFEVQRVHCVKSADTQYMKKSIRNYFSDTRHHDPIYKDYKYAAKEYIYEEFLRYGLRTEYHTFNESSVSKTDYFQSVIGISRGVNFGTANDRIIGLGAHYDTVKETKGVDDNGAGVAAMLEVVRQLTDMNRNGVKRKNTIIFVAFDLEEYGSCYQSMGCKLPQVPLAGSRHFLQTWLPAWLSINYGNAIPPGMHGVIILDTMMEYNTSARSQMIPPQIVDAFKTAFPETFASIASDNFRGDFLNLIYRQPTNDSYLAAEFLSSWRELGKAKYEIESLPLTFIKFSEISSPLEKNVLINFMRSDHGNFWESDLNVNGLPAIWLTDSANFRGDMIQCYHHECDNLQVMLTDENINFLGKTADAIVKTMHKLSEPSGSGIKADSSYKTISAGGIFGIIIAVIVLQIPLIVACIMWRRNKSNNEQKSSREFVNPSYGNK
;
A
#
# COMPACT_ATOMS: atom_id res chain seq x y z
N MET A 1 41.34 -13.65 28.71
CA MET A 1 42.24 -12.76 27.95
C MET A 1 41.58 -12.48 26.62
N ALA A 2 41.29 -11.21 26.39
CA ALA A 2 40.85 -10.71 25.10
C ALA A 2 42.00 -10.81 24.10
N THR A 3 41.72 -11.31 22.90
CA THR A 3 42.54 -11.07 21.72
C THR A 3 41.60 -10.76 20.56
N SER A 4 41.38 -9.46 20.37
CA SER A 4 40.76 -8.87 19.19
C SER A 4 41.70 -9.07 17.99
N TYR A 5 41.17 -9.59 16.88
CA TYR A 5 41.82 -9.49 15.59
C TYR A 5 40.96 -8.61 14.70
N HIS A 6 41.50 -7.43 14.36
CA HIS A 6 40.98 -6.61 13.26
C HIS A 6 41.44 -7.22 11.93
N ILE A 7 40.48 -7.58 11.08
CA ILE A 7 40.73 -7.88 9.67
C ILE A 7 40.15 -6.73 8.86
N TYR A 8 41.03 -5.95 8.26
CA TYR A 8 40.68 -5.06 7.16
C TYR A 8 40.35 -5.91 5.94
N CYS A 9 39.17 -5.71 5.37
CA CYS A 9 38.82 -6.23 4.05
C CYS A 9 38.32 -5.06 3.21
N VAL A 10 39.19 -4.58 2.32
CA VAL A 10 38.81 -3.75 1.19
C VAL A 10 38.11 -4.68 0.20
N LEU A 11 36.78 -4.70 0.21
CA LEU A 11 36.00 -5.28 -0.88
C LEU A 11 35.68 -4.16 -1.87
N ASN A 12 36.37 -4.17 -3.01
CA ASN A 12 35.86 -3.56 -4.22
C ASN A 12 34.76 -4.49 -4.77
N LEU A 13 33.52 -4.23 -4.37
CA LEU A 13 32.34 -4.79 -5.01
C LEU A 13 31.86 -3.78 -6.05
N LEU A 14 32.08 -4.08 -7.34
CA LEU A 14 31.33 -3.45 -8.42
C LEU A 14 29.91 -4.01 -8.37
N PHE A 15 29.01 -3.31 -7.69
CA PHE A 15 27.58 -3.50 -7.83
C PHE A 15 27.08 -2.63 -8.98
N SER A 16 26.41 -3.21 -9.98
CA SER A 16 25.54 -2.44 -10.87
C SER A 16 24.22 -2.17 -10.14
N TRP A 17 24.18 -1.11 -9.34
CA TRP A 17 22.92 -0.47 -8.96
C TRP A 17 22.45 0.29 -10.18
N TYR A 18 21.40 -0.17 -10.86
CA TYR A 18 20.72 0.68 -11.85
C TYR A 18 19.71 1.54 -11.11
N CYS A 19 20.19 2.66 -10.59
CA CYS A 19 19.34 3.79 -10.32
C CYS A 19 18.81 4.33 -11.65
N ALA A 20 17.60 4.90 -11.65
CA ALA A 20 17.27 5.91 -12.64
C ALA A 20 18.43 6.92 -12.69
N ASP A 21 19.02 7.14 -13.87
CA ASP A 21 19.97 8.24 -14.00
C ASP A 21 19.24 9.54 -13.66
N SER A 22 19.93 10.51 -13.05
CA SER A 22 19.35 11.83 -12.88
C SER A 22 18.88 12.38 -14.22
N ALA A 23 17.76 13.10 -14.22
CA ALA A 23 17.15 13.67 -15.41
C ALA A 23 18.18 14.33 -16.32
N ASN A 24 18.16 13.96 -17.60
CA ASN A 24 19.08 14.50 -18.59
C ASN A 24 18.64 15.92 -18.98
N THR A 25 19.13 16.91 -18.23
CA THR A 25 18.83 18.32 -18.49
C THR A 25 19.32 18.79 -19.84
N GLN A 26 20.38 18.20 -20.41
CA GLN A 26 20.82 18.54 -21.77
C GLN A 26 19.84 18.06 -22.83
N TYR A 27 19.27 16.86 -22.67
CA TYR A 27 18.23 16.33 -23.54
C TYR A 27 16.98 17.23 -23.49
N MET A 28 16.51 17.58 -22.29
CA MET A 28 15.36 18.47 -22.13
C MET A 28 15.63 19.87 -22.71
N LYS A 29 16.80 20.48 -22.45
CA LYS A 29 17.21 21.76 -23.08
C LYS A 29 17.16 21.67 -24.60
N ALA A 30 17.64 20.56 -25.19
CA ALA A 30 17.65 20.37 -26.63
C ALA A 30 16.24 20.17 -27.19
N SER A 31 15.37 19.42 -26.50
CA SER A 31 13.96 19.31 -26.87
C SER A 31 13.29 20.68 -26.88
N ILE A 32 13.54 21.48 -25.84
CA ILE A 32 12.94 22.81 -25.72
C ILE A 32 13.39 23.71 -26.86
N LYS A 33 14.70 23.91 -27.00
CA LYS A 33 15.25 24.84 -28.00
C LYS A 33 14.88 24.52 -29.44
N ASN A 34 14.71 23.23 -29.76
CA ASN A 34 14.55 22.81 -31.16
C ASN A 34 13.08 22.65 -31.58
N TYR A 35 12.17 22.41 -30.64
CA TYR A 35 10.78 22.06 -30.97
C TYR A 35 9.73 22.79 -30.13
N PHE A 36 10.16 23.45 -29.05
CA PHE A 36 9.27 24.09 -28.09
C PHE A 36 9.63 25.55 -27.80
N SER A 37 10.31 26.19 -28.76
CA SER A 37 10.76 27.59 -28.73
C SER A 37 10.10 28.45 -29.82
N ASP A 38 9.10 27.91 -30.49
CA ASP A 38 8.26 28.60 -31.48
C ASP A 38 6.81 28.56 -31.00
N THR A 39 6.00 29.55 -31.38
CA THR A 39 4.55 29.53 -31.11
C THR A 39 3.87 28.34 -31.80
N ARG A 40 3.14 27.53 -31.04
CA ARG A 40 2.46 26.29 -31.48
C ARG A 40 0.93 26.45 -31.45
N HIS A 41 0.45 27.65 -31.74
CA HIS A 41 -0.97 27.97 -31.79
C HIS A 41 -1.65 27.38 -33.05
N HIS A 42 -2.98 27.22 -33.02
CA HIS A 42 -3.75 26.60 -34.10
C HIS A 42 -3.93 27.50 -35.34
N ASP A 43 -3.62 28.79 -35.23
CA ASP A 43 -3.65 29.76 -36.34
C ASP A 43 -2.79 29.24 -37.51
N PRO A 44 -3.29 29.32 -38.77
CA PRO A 44 -2.57 28.89 -39.96
C PRO A 44 -1.12 29.38 -40.06
N LYS A 45 -0.78 30.57 -39.53
CA LYS A 45 0.60 31.09 -39.57
C LYS A 45 1.59 30.28 -38.73
N PHE A 46 1.11 29.60 -37.69
CA PHE A 46 1.93 28.82 -36.74
C PHE A 46 1.82 27.31 -36.95
N ARG A 47 0.95 26.88 -37.87
CA ARG A 47 0.64 25.47 -38.15
C ARG A 47 1.89 24.61 -38.41
N ALA A 48 2.91 25.15 -39.07
CA ALA A 48 4.15 24.41 -39.33
C ALA A 48 4.91 24.06 -38.04
N TYR A 49 5.03 25.00 -37.10
CA TYR A 49 5.70 24.81 -35.82
C TYR A 49 4.91 23.86 -34.91
N LYS A 50 3.59 24.04 -34.86
CA LYS A 50 2.69 23.12 -34.15
C LYS A 50 2.82 21.68 -34.67
N TYR A 51 2.85 21.49 -35.99
CA TYR A 51 3.08 20.17 -36.58
C TYR A 51 4.46 19.61 -36.28
N ALA A 52 5.51 20.43 -36.33
CA ALA A 52 6.86 19.99 -35.99
C ALA A 52 6.95 19.50 -34.53
N ALA A 53 6.36 20.22 -33.58
CA ALA A 53 6.28 19.81 -32.18
C ALA A 53 5.51 18.49 -32.01
N LYS A 54 4.33 18.38 -32.62
CA LYS A 54 3.49 17.17 -32.62
C LYS A 54 4.24 15.95 -33.18
N GLU A 55 4.89 16.10 -34.33
CA GLU A 55 5.67 15.03 -34.96
C GLU A 55 6.90 14.66 -34.14
N TYR A 56 7.55 15.63 -33.50
CA TYR A 56 8.67 15.36 -32.60
C TYR A 56 8.25 14.49 -31.42
N ILE A 57 7.14 14.81 -30.75
CA ILE A 57 6.60 14.00 -29.64
C ILE A 57 6.30 12.57 -30.13
N TYR A 58 5.61 12.44 -31.28
CA TYR A 58 5.27 11.16 -31.87
C TYR A 58 6.53 10.32 -32.18
N ASN A 59 7.55 10.94 -32.77
CA ASN A 59 8.79 10.29 -33.14
C ASN A 59 9.62 9.90 -31.92
N GLU A 60 9.67 10.70 -30.85
CA GLU A 60 10.36 10.32 -29.62
C GLU A 60 9.64 9.15 -28.92
N PHE A 61 8.31 9.12 -28.88
CA PHE A 61 7.57 7.95 -28.38
C PHE A 61 7.91 6.68 -29.17
N LEU A 62 7.93 6.75 -30.51
CA LEU A 62 8.33 5.62 -31.36
C LEU A 62 9.78 5.19 -31.12
N LYS A 63 10.72 6.14 -31.08
CA LYS A 63 12.15 5.92 -30.83
C LYS A 63 12.39 5.19 -29.51
N PHE A 64 11.59 5.47 -28.50
CA PHE A 64 11.67 4.80 -27.20
C PHE A 64 10.83 3.52 -27.10
N GLY A 65 10.16 3.12 -28.18
CA GLY A 65 9.50 1.82 -28.30
C GLY A 65 8.13 1.76 -27.63
N LEU A 66 7.44 2.90 -27.53
CA LEU A 66 6.03 2.95 -27.16
C LEU A 66 5.16 2.56 -28.36
N ARG A 67 3.98 2.03 -28.10
CA ARG A 67 2.93 1.99 -29.14
C ARG A 67 2.38 3.41 -29.25
N THR A 68 2.53 4.01 -30.41
CA THR A 68 2.19 5.43 -30.62
C THR A 68 1.05 5.58 -31.62
N GLU A 69 0.13 6.50 -31.34
CA GLU A 69 -0.96 6.85 -32.26
C GLU A 69 -1.36 8.32 -32.12
N TYR A 70 -1.96 8.86 -33.19
CA TYR A 70 -2.64 10.15 -33.14
C TYR A 70 -4.10 9.95 -32.79
N HIS A 71 -4.58 10.64 -31.76
CA HIS A 71 -6.01 10.76 -31.49
C HIS A 71 -6.54 11.99 -32.21
N THR A 72 -7.24 11.79 -33.32
CA THR A 72 -7.77 12.87 -34.16
C THR A 72 -9.21 13.20 -33.78
N PHE A 73 -9.50 14.48 -33.55
CA PHE A 73 -10.83 14.95 -33.16
C PHE A 73 -11.17 16.26 -33.87
N LYS A 74 -12.43 16.68 -33.75
CA LYS A 74 -12.95 17.90 -34.35
C LYS A 74 -13.44 18.83 -33.24
N GLU A 75 -13.03 20.09 -33.32
CA GLU A 75 -13.46 21.12 -32.37
C GLU A 75 -14.03 22.30 -33.15
N THR A 76 -15.35 22.25 -33.37
CA THR A 76 -16.04 23.19 -34.25
C THR A 76 -16.08 24.61 -33.71
N SER A 77 -15.87 24.78 -32.40
CA SER A 77 -15.70 26.10 -31.79
C SER A 77 -14.44 26.77 -32.33
N VAL A 78 -13.33 26.03 -32.49
CA VAL A 78 -12.05 26.50 -33.05
C VAL A 78 -12.11 26.71 -34.56
N SER A 79 -12.49 25.67 -35.28
CA SER A 79 -12.48 25.65 -36.74
C SER A 79 -13.52 24.65 -37.24
N PRO A 80 -14.46 25.05 -38.11
CA PRO A 80 -15.47 24.14 -38.63
C PRO A 80 -14.90 23.07 -39.57
N THR A 81 -13.71 23.31 -40.13
CA THR A 81 -13.10 22.47 -41.17
C THR A 81 -11.89 21.69 -40.68
N ASP A 82 -11.14 22.24 -39.74
CA ASP A 82 -9.87 21.63 -39.33
C ASP A 82 -10.08 20.47 -38.35
N TYR A 83 -9.10 19.56 -38.34
CA TYR A 83 -8.99 18.48 -37.38
C TYR A 83 -7.77 18.70 -36.50
N PHE A 84 -7.91 18.35 -35.23
CA PHE A 84 -6.91 18.53 -34.18
C PHE A 84 -6.46 17.18 -33.65
N GLN A 85 -5.29 17.11 -33.02
CA GLN A 85 -4.67 15.81 -32.72
C GLN A 85 -3.94 15.80 -31.39
N ASN A 86 -4.34 14.92 -30.48
CA ASN A 86 -3.46 14.53 -29.38
C ASN A 86 -2.43 13.50 -29.87
N VAL A 87 -1.27 13.46 -29.21
CA VAL A 87 -0.22 12.45 -29.45
C VAL A 87 -0.20 11.48 -28.29
N ILE A 88 -0.53 10.21 -28.52
CA ILE A 88 -0.65 9.21 -27.46
C ILE A 88 0.45 8.16 -27.57
N GLY A 89 1.15 7.91 -26.47
CA GLY A 89 2.18 6.89 -26.35
C GLY A 89 1.83 5.88 -25.26
N ILE A 90 1.88 4.58 -25.57
CA ILE A 90 1.49 3.51 -24.64
C ILE A 90 2.70 2.64 -24.35
N LEU A 91 3.09 2.58 -23.07
CA LEU A 91 4.06 1.65 -22.54
C LEU A 91 3.33 0.52 -21.80
N ARG A 92 3.11 -0.60 -22.50
CA ARG A 92 2.39 -1.77 -21.97
C ARG A 92 3.09 -2.39 -20.76
N GLY A 93 2.32 -2.65 -19.71
CA GLY A 93 2.70 -3.51 -18.60
C GLY A 93 2.41 -4.99 -18.88
N THR A 94 2.82 -5.88 -17.99
CA THR A 94 2.53 -7.32 -18.10
C THR A 94 1.05 -7.66 -17.89
N ASN A 95 0.28 -6.77 -17.27
CA ASN A 95 -1.17 -6.92 -17.08
C ASN A 95 -1.98 -6.37 -18.25
N PHE A 96 -1.33 -5.80 -19.28
CA PHE A 96 -2.02 -5.25 -20.45
C PHE A 96 -3.00 -6.24 -21.07
N GLY A 97 -4.23 -5.78 -21.34
CA GLY A 97 -5.33 -6.59 -21.84
C GLY A 97 -6.04 -7.44 -20.79
N THR A 98 -5.76 -7.24 -19.50
CA THR A 98 -6.45 -7.94 -18.41
C THR A 98 -7.15 -6.95 -17.47
N ALA A 99 -8.18 -7.40 -16.76
CA ALA A 99 -8.87 -6.61 -15.73
C ALA A 99 -7.97 -6.20 -14.54
N HIS A 100 -6.74 -6.73 -14.45
CA HIS A 100 -5.78 -6.39 -13.40
C HIS A 100 -4.84 -5.24 -13.80
N ASP A 101 -4.97 -4.70 -15.02
CA ASP A 101 -4.17 -3.55 -15.43
C ASP A 101 -4.66 -2.29 -14.72
N ARG A 102 -3.74 -1.56 -14.06
CA ARG A 102 -4.05 -0.30 -13.36
C ARG A 102 -3.42 0.85 -14.13
N ILE A 103 -4.17 1.44 -15.07
CA ILE A 103 -3.57 2.35 -16.05
C ILE A 103 -3.11 3.65 -15.36
N ILE A 104 -1.84 4.02 -15.59
CA ILE A 104 -1.25 5.27 -15.10
C ILE A 104 -1.09 6.26 -16.24
N GLY A 105 -1.62 7.46 -16.11
CA GLY A 105 -1.49 8.54 -17.07
C GLY A 105 -0.38 9.54 -16.72
N LEU A 106 0.30 10.08 -17.73
CA LEU A 106 1.13 11.27 -17.63
C LEU A 106 0.86 12.16 -18.85
N GLY A 107 0.54 13.44 -18.65
CA GLY A 107 0.23 14.34 -19.76
C GLY A 107 0.65 15.79 -19.55
N ALA A 108 0.82 16.48 -20.67
CA ALA A 108 1.04 17.92 -20.81
C ALA A 108 0.49 18.35 -22.17
N HIS A 109 0.07 19.61 -22.31
CA HIS A 109 -0.30 20.15 -23.62
C HIS A 109 0.92 20.63 -24.39
N TYR A 110 0.83 20.58 -25.72
CA TYR A 110 1.92 20.99 -26.60
C TYR A 110 1.57 22.20 -27.47
N ASP A 111 0.34 22.69 -27.43
CA ASP A 111 0.00 23.96 -28.06
C ASP A 111 0.46 25.16 -27.20
N THR A 112 0.21 26.37 -27.69
CA THR A 112 0.52 27.62 -26.98
C THR A 112 -0.59 28.62 -27.23
N PHE A 113 -0.68 29.60 -26.34
CA PHE A 113 -1.35 30.86 -26.67
C PHE A 113 -0.67 31.57 -27.86
N ILE A 114 -1.41 32.45 -28.55
CA ILE A 114 -0.99 33.02 -29.85
C ILE A 114 0.20 34.00 -29.77
N THR A 115 0.43 34.61 -28.61
CA THR A 115 1.44 35.65 -28.36
C THR A 115 2.67 35.14 -27.60
N THR A 116 2.81 33.83 -27.42
CA THR A 116 3.92 33.23 -26.69
C THR A 116 4.59 32.12 -27.49
N LYS A 117 5.87 31.88 -27.21
CA LYS A 117 6.58 30.67 -27.65
C LYS A 117 6.28 29.49 -26.73
N GLY A 118 5.83 29.74 -25.50
CA GLY A 118 5.33 28.72 -24.60
C GLY A 118 6.42 27.75 -24.14
N VAL A 119 7.57 28.29 -23.71
CA VAL A 119 8.70 27.48 -23.27
C VAL A 119 8.40 26.86 -21.91
N ASP A 120 7.95 27.67 -20.94
CA ASP A 120 7.42 27.16 -19.68
C ASP A 120 5.98 26.68 -19.84
N ASP A 121 5.17 27.38 -20.66
CA ASP A 121 3.76 27.06 -20.93
C ASP A 121 3.50 26.56 -22.36
N ASN A 122 3.62 25.28 -22.68
CA ASN A 122 3.99 24.18 -21.78
C ASN A 122 5.06 23.28 -22.39
N GLY A 123 6.05 23.90 -23.04
CA GLY A 123 7.22 23.22 -23.57
C GLY A 123 7.98 22.44 -22.49
N ALA A 124 8.03 22.98 -21.27
CA ALA A 124 8.66 22.41 -20.10
C ALA A 124 8.00 21.09 -19.69
N GLY A 125 6.66 21.05 -19.57
CA GLY A 125 5.91 19.84 -19.22
C GLY A 125 6.09 18.74 -20.27
N VAL A 126 6.06 19.08 -21.56
CA VAL A 126 6.30 18.11 -22.63
C VAL A 126 7.74 17.59 -22.61
N ALA A 127 8.74 18.46 -22.40
CA ALA A 127 10.13 18.03 -22.29
C ALA A 127 10.37 17.09 -21.10
N ALA A 128 9.75 17.37 -19.94
CA ALA A 128 9.78 16.46 -18.79
C ALA A 128 9.10 15.12 -19.08
N MET A 129 7.95 15.12 -19.76
CA MET A 129 7.26 13.90 -20.20
C MET A 129 8.18 13.03 -21.09
N LEU A 130 8.87 13.64 -22.05
CA LEU A 130 9.79 12.93 -22.95
C LEU A 130 10.99 12.35 -22.20
N GLU A 131 11.53 13.06 -21.21
CA GLU A 131 12.58 12.53 -20.32
C GLU A 131 12.09 11.33 -19.51
N VAL A 132 10.87 11.38 -18.98
CA VAL A 132 10.25 10.25 -18.28
C VAL A 132 10.13 9.04 -19.22
N VAL A 133 9.64 9.25 -20.45
CA VAL A 133 9.56 8.20 -21.48
C VAL A 133 10.94 7.60 -21.78
N ARG A 134 11.97 8.43 -21.96
CA ARG A 134 13.35 7.99 -22.21
C ARG A 134 13.84 7.07 -21.09
N GLN A 135 13.68 7.49 -19.84
CA GLN A 135 14.16 6.73 -18.68
C GLN A 135 13.42 5.41 -18.48
N LEU A 136 12.08 5.43 -18.52
CA LEU A 136 11.29 4.22 -18.31
C LEU A 136 11.53 3.18 -19.41
N SER A 137 11.76 3.64 -20.64
CA SER A 137 12.10 2.80 -21.80
C SER A 137 13.51 2.25 -21.70
N TYR A 138 14.46 3.04 -21.21
CA TYR A 138 15.81 2.56 -20.90
C TYR A 138 15.80 1.47 -19.81
N MET A 139 15.02 1.67 -18.74
CA MET A 139 14.81 0.65 -17.71
C MET A 139 14.24 -0.64 -18.30
N LYS A 140 13.25 -0.54 -19.20
CA LYS A 140 12.67 -1.69 -19.91
C LYS A 140 13.71 -2.43 -20.75
N LYS A 141 14.55 -1.71 -21.51
CA LYS A 141 15.65 -2.30 -22.29
C LYS A 141 16.65 -3.05 -21.40
N ASN A 142 16.83 -2.61 -20.16
CA ASN A 142 17.69 -3.25 -19.16
C ASN A 142 16.98 -4.29 -18.29
N GLY A 143 15.81 -4.80 -18.70
CA GLY A 143 15.14 -5.92 -18.05
C GLY A 143 14.22 -5.57 -16.88
N ILE A 144 14.01 -4.28 -16.59
CA ILE A 144 13.00 -3.86 -15.61
C ILE A 144 11.63 -3.89 -16.28
N THR A 145 10.84 -4.91 -15.92
CA THR A 145 9.45 -5.03 -16.38
C THR A 145 8.50 -4.34 -15.42
N ARG A 146 7.30 -3.97 -15.88
CA ARG A 146 6.26 -3.30 -15.08
C ARG A 146 4.96 -4.05 -15.25
N ARG A 147 4.14 -4.12 -14.20
CA ARG A 147 2.85 -4.81 -14.29
C ARG A 147 1.81 -3.96 -14.97
N ASN A 148 1.76 -2.69 -14.65
CA ASN A 148 0.70 -1.81 -15.12
C ASN A 148 1.12 -0.99 -16.34
N THR A 149 0.16 -0.74 -17.21
CA THR A 149 0.32 0.05 -18.44
C THR A 149 0.40 1.54 -18.12
N ILE A 150 1.30 2.23 -18.80
CA ILE A 150 1.45 3.69 -18.70
C ILE A 150 1.01 4.31 -20.03
N VAL A 151 0.18 5.34 -19.96
CA VAL A 151 -0.27 6.13 -21.10
C VAL A 151 0.29 7.54 -20.99
N PHE A 152 1.02 7.96 -22.01
CA PHE A 152 1.54 9.32 -22.17
C PHE A 152 0.68 10.07 -23.18
N ALA A 153 0.36 11.33 -22.90
CA ALA A 153 -0.47 12.14 -23.77
C ALA A 153 0.10 13.56 -23.93
N GLY A 154 0.38 13.95 -25.17
CA GLY A 154 0.51 15.35 -25.58
C GLY A 154 -0.85 15.88 -26.01
N PHE A 155 -1.46 16.76 -25.20
CA PHE A 155 -2.78 17.33 -25.49
C PHE A 155 -2.69 18.55 -26.43
N ASP A 156 -3.70 18.70 -27.28
CA ASP A 156 -3.85 19.82 -28.22
C ASP A 156 -5.04 20.70 -27.81
N LEU A 157 -4.99 22.01 -28.06
CA LEU A 157 -6.06 22.97 -27.76
C LEU A 157 -6.37 23.09 -26.26
N GLU A 158 -5.35 23.07 -25.42
CA GLU A 158 -5.46 23.57 -24.04
C GLU A 158 -5.78 25.09 -24.11
N GLU A 159 -4.95 25.79 -24.87
CA GLU A 159 -4.81 27.25 -24.87
C GLU A 159 -5.86 27.98 -25.70
N TYR A 160 -6.60 27.22 -26.51
CA TYR A 160 -7.70 27.75 -27.30
C TYR A 160 -8.85 28.25 -26.42
N GLY A 161 -9.02 27.64 -25.24
CA GLY A 161 -10.14 27.90 -24.34
C GLY A 161 -10.00 29.12 -23.44
N GLY A 162 -8.92 29.92 -23.59
CA GLY A 162 -8.52 31.06 -22.76
C GLY A 162 -9.61 31.57 -21.81
N CYS A 163 -9.56 31.13 -20.55
CA CYS A 163 -10.58 31.46 -19.55
C CYS A 163 -10.32 32.85 -18.93
N GLU A 164 -10.37 33.91 -19.72
CA GLU A 164 -10.53 35.27 -19.16
C GLU A 164 -12.01 35.58 -18.85
N SER A 165 -12.95 34.77 -19.36
CA SER A 165 -14.40 35.00 -19.17
C SER A 165 -15.31 33.76 -19.19
N CYS A 166 -14.78 32.53 -19.11
CA CYS A 166 -15.66 31.36 -19.10
C CYS A 166 -16.52 31.36 -17.83
N SER A 167 -17.83 31.18 -18.00
CA SER A 167 -18.64 30.76 -16.86
C SER A 167 -18.09 29.41 -16.42
N LEU A 168 -17.75 29.26 -15.14
CA LEU A 168 -17.13 28.05 -14.58
C LEU A 168 -18.08 26.82 -14.56
N ARG A 169 -19.10 26.83 -15.43
CA ARG A 169 -20.05 25.76 -15.74
C ARG A 169 -19.97 25.30 -17.19
N ASP A 170 -19.21 25.98 -18.04
CA ASP A 170 -19.02 25.61 -19.44
C ASP A 170 -17.58 25.11 -19.65
N PHE A 171 -17.37 23.82 -19.42
CA PHE A 171 -16.08 23.12 -19.56
C PHE A 171 -15.70 22.91 -21.04
N SER A 172 -15.97 23.90 -21.88
CA SER A 172 -15.55 23.94 -23.27
C SER A 172 -14.05 24.20 -23.43
N ALA A 173 -13.35 24.56 -22.35
CA ALA A 173 -11.89 24.70 -22.29
C ALA A 173 -11.15 23.34 -22.31
N TRP A 174 -9.86 23.36 -22.70
CA TRP A 174 -8.97 22.20 -22.81
C TRP A 174 -9.51 21.06 -23.68
N ALA A 175 -9.75 21.36 -24.95
CA ALA A 175 -10.46 20.44 -25.84
C ALA A 175 -9.71 19.10 -26.02
N GLY A 176 -8.38 19.11 -26.08
CA GLY A 176 -7.58 17.90 -26.25
C GLY A 176 -7.80 16.86 -25.15
N SER A 177 -7.65 17.25 -23.88
CA SER A 177 -7.90 16.34 -22.75
C SER A 177 -9.38 15.98 -22.63
N ARG A 178 -10.30 16.91 -22.93
CA ARG A 178 -11.74 16.58 -22.98
C ARG A 178 -12.05 15.47 -23.98
N HIS A 179 -11.59 15.60 -25.23
CA HIS A 179 -11.79 14.56 -26.25
C HIS A 179 -11.02 13.28 -25.87
N PHE A 180 -9.84 13.38 -25.26
CA PHE A 180 -9.13 12.20 -24.77
C PHE A 180 -9.99 11.39 -23.78
N VAL A 181 -10.57 12.05 -22.77
CA VAL A 181 -11.37 11.40 -21.73
C VAL A 181 -12.73 10.93 -22.26
N LYS A 182 -13.38 11.71 -23.14
CA LYS A 182 -14.73 11.40 -23.63
C LYS A 182 -14.79 10.46 -24.83
N SER A 183 -13.77 10.43 -25.69
CA SER A 183 -13.76 9.59 -26.89
C SER A 183 -12.62 8.59 -26.92
N TRP A 184 -11.36 9.02 -26.79
CA TRP A 184 -10.22 8.12 -26.98
C TRP A 184 -10.15 7.04 -25.91
N LEU A 185 -10.16 7.42 -24.64
CA LEU A 185 -9.94 6.53 -23.51
C LEU A 185 -11.03 5.44 -23.43
N PRO A 186 -12.34 5.74 -23.48
CA PRO A 186 -13.37 4.70 -23.47
C PRO A 186 -13.28 3.74 -24.65
N ALA A 187 -13.02 4.26 -25.86
CA ALA A 187 -12.87 3.42 -27.06
C ALA A 187 -11.65 2.51 -26.96
N TRP A 188 -10.52 3.06 -26.51
CA TRP A 188 -9.29 2.31 -26.32
C TRP A 188 -9.44 1.23 -25.23
N LEU A 189 -10.10 1.54 -24.12
CA LEU A 189 -10.42 0.58 -23.07
C LEU A 189 -11.29 -0.57 -23.60
N SER A 190 -12.37 -0.24 -24.31
CA SER A 190 -13.26 -1.24 -24.91
C SER A 190 -12.52 -2.17 -25.87
N ILE A 191 -11.70 -1.62 -26.77
CA ILE A 191 -10.94 -2.39 -27.77
C ILE A 191 -9.92 -3.34 -27.12
N ASN A 192 -9.22 -2.89 -26.08
CA ASN A 192 -8.09 -3.65 -25.52
C ASN A 192 -8.49 -4.53 -24.33
N TYR A 193 -9.65 -4.31 -23.69
CA TYR A 193 -10.04 -5.00 -22.46
C TYR A 193 -11.49 -5.54 -22.43
N GLY A 194 -12.33 -5.16 -23.40
CA GLY A 194 -13.74 -5.58 -23.47
C GLY A 194 -14.69 -4.72 -22.62
N ASN A 195 -15.99 -5.02 -22.71
CA ASN A 195 -17.06 -4.19 -22.14
C ASN A 195 -17.55 -4.67 -20.77
N ASP A 196 -17.26 -5.91 -20.38
CA ASP A 196 -17.90 -6.51 -19.21
C ASP A 196 -17.31 -6.01 -17.89
N LEU A 197 -16.01 -5.62 -17.86
CA LEU A 197 -15.33 -4.90 -16.76
C LEU A 197 -13.96 -4.32 -17.24
N PRO A 198 -13.89 -3.09 -17.78
CA PRO A 198 -12.61 -2.51 -18.22
C PRO A 198 -11.67 -2.26 -17.04
N PRO A 199 -10.34 -2.22 -17.26
CA PRO A 199 -9.36 -1.86 -16.23
C PRO A 199 -9.67 -0.45 -15.72
N VAL A 200 -9.28 -0.20 -14.48
CA VAL A 200 -9.46 1.12 -13.86
C VAL A 200 -8.30 2.02 -14.31
N MET A 201 -8.63 3.19 -14.84
CA MET A 201 -7.68 4.29 -14.90
C MET A 201 -7.35 4.68 -13.47
N HIS A 202 -6.21 4.18 -12.99
CA HIS A 202 -5.85 4.28 -11.59
C HIS A 202 -5.60 5.75 -11.23
N GLY A 203 -4.95 6.50 -12.13
CA GLY A 203 -4.87 7.95 -12.04
C GLY A 203 -3.96 8.59 -13.09
N VAL A 204 -4.03 9.92 -13.22
CA VAL A 204 -3.19 10.71 -14.15
C VAL A 204 -2.45 11.84 -13.43
N ILE A 205 -1.23 12.10 -13.87
CA ILE A 205 -0.47 13.29 -13.48
C ILE A 205 -0.47 14.25 -14.68
N ILE A 206 -0.97 15.46 -14.46
CA ILE A 206 -1.01 16.53 -15.44
C ILE A 206 0.02 17.59 -15.06
N MET A 207 0.82 18.01 -16.05
CA MET A 207 1.85 19.03 -15.93
C MET A 207 1.46 20.24 -16.73
N ASP A 208 1.60 21.42 -16.12
CA ASP A 208 1.33 22.70 -16.75
C ASP A 208 2.08 23.79 -15.97
N THR A 209 2.95 24.51 -16.70
CA THR A 209 4.04 25.39 -16.24
C THR A 209 4.88 24.80 -15.10
N MET A 210 6.14 24.46 -15.36
CA MET A 210 6.91 23.57 -14.46
C MET A 210 8.38 23.97 -14.29
N MET A 211 8.76 25.13 -14.82
CA MET A 211 10.15 25.52 -14.98
C MET A 211 10.55 26.74 -14.15
N GLU A 212 9.63 27.66 -13.82
CA GLU A 212 9.96 28.90 -13.13
C GLU A 212 10.30 28.66 -11.65
N TYR A 213 11.58 28.87 -11.33
CA TYR A 213 12.15 28.75 -9.99
C TYR A 213 12.77 30.08 -9.58
N ASN A 214 12.25 30.70 -8.50
CA ASN A 214 12.65 32.05 -8.12
C ASN A 214 12.79 32.22 -6.61
N THR A 215 14.03 32.37 -6.13
CA THR A 215 14.36 32.52 -4.70
C THR A 215 14.29 33.96 -4.17
N SER A 216 13.93 34.91 -5.02
CA SER A 216 13.75 36.30 -4.61
C SER A 216 12.57 36.41 -3.64
N SER A 217 12.68 37.30 -2.65
CA SER A 217 11.57 37.59 -1.73
C SER A 217 10.33 38.01 -2.52
N LYS A 218 9.15 37.47 -2.14
CA LYS A 218 7.85 37.79 -2.74
C LYS A 218 7.75 37.49 -4.24
N SER A 219 8.57 36.58 -4.75
CA SER A 219 8.47 36.09 -6.13
C SER A 219 7.24 35.22 -6.36
N GLN A 220 6.71 34.56 -5.33
CA GLN A 220 5.39 33.91 -5.36
C GLN A 220 4.30 34.93 -4.96
N LYS A 221 3.22 34.99 -5.74
CA LYS A 221 2.00 35.76 -5.45
C LYS A 221 0.86 34.82 -5.09
N ILE A 222 -0.04 35.33 -4.27
CA ILE A 222 -1.40 34.79 -4.11
C ILE A 222 -2.30 35.61 -5.05
N PRO A 223 -3.27 34.99 -5.74
CA PRO A 223 -4.19 35.73 -6.60
C PRO A 223 -4.89 36.85 -5.83
N GLU A 224 -4.94 38.06 -6.41
CA GLU A 224 -5.50 39.25 -5.75
C GLU A 224 -6.98 39.03 -5.38
N GLY A 225 -7.34 39.27 -4.12
CA GLY A 225 -8.70 39.11 -3.62
C GLY A 225 -9.04 37.69 -3.14
N TYR A 226 -8.09 36.74 -3.21
CA TYR A 226 -8.26 35.36 -2.76
C TYR A 226 -7.54 35.07 -1.43
N GLU A 227 -6.85 36.02 -0.81
CA GLU A 227 -6.00 35.80 0.35
C GLU A 227 -6.76 35.18 1.53
N SER A 228 -7.95 35.70 1.84
CA SER A 228 -8.78 35.18 2.93
C SER A 228 -9.25 33.75 2.66
N ALA A 229 -9.66 33.46 1.41
CA ALA A 229 -10.09 32.13 1.02
C ALA A 229 -8.92 31.14 1.03
N PHE A 230 -7.74 31.57 0.56
CA PHE A 230 -6.52 30.77 0.53
C PHE A 230 -6.04 30.44 1.95
N GLN A 231 -6.05 31.40 2.87
CA GLN A 231 -5.75 31.15 4.29
C GLN A 231 -6.76 30.19 4.94
N THR A 232 -8.04 30.30 4.57
CA THR A 232 -9.09 29.44 5.13
C THR A 232 -8.95 28.00 4.64
N LEU A 233 -8.69 27.81 3.34
CA LEU A 233 -8.61 26.49 2.72
C LEU A 233 -7.25 25.82 2.92
N PHE A 234 -6.16 26.60 2.95
CA PHE A 234 -4.78 26.11 2.93
C PHE A 234 -3.93 26.78 4.01
N ASN A 235 -4.43 26.84 5.25
CA ASN A 235 -3.76 27.53 6.36
C ASN A 235 -2.29 27.11 6.54
N ASP A 236 -2.03 25.80 6.53
CA ASP A 236 -0.67 25.26 6.74
C ASP A 236 0.27 25.63 5.57
N THR A 237 -0.21 25.47 4.33
CA THR A 237 0.53 25.83 3.12
C THR A 237 0.80 27.34 3.05
N TYR A 238 -0.20 28.17 3.39
CA TYR A 238 -0.04 29.61 3.47
C TYR A 238 1.00 30.00 4.53
N ALA A 239 0.95 29.39 5.72
CA ALA A 239 1.93 29.63 6.78
C ALA A 239 3.35 29.23 6.36
N SER A 240 3.50 28.10 5.66
CA SER A 240 4.78 27.65 5.08
C SER A 240 5.37 28.70 4.12
N ILE A 241 4.60 29.08 3.09
CA ILE A 241 5.03 30.05 2.07
C ILE A 241 5.30 31.44 2.70
N ALA A 242 4.46 31.88 3.63
CA ALA A 242 4.63 33.16 4.31
C ALA A 242 5.89 33.17 5.19
N SER A 243 6.20 32.06 5.85
CA SER A 243 7.39 31.92 6.70
C SER A 243 8.69 31.99 5.89
N ASP A 244 8.66 31.56 4.62
CA ASP A 244 9.76 31.69 3.67
C ASP A 244 9.65 32.96 2.79
N ASN A 245 8.92 33.98 3.29
CA ASN A 245 8.83 35.30 2.68
C ASN A 245 8.36 35.27 1.20
N PHE A 246 7.42 34.35 0.92
CA PHE A 246 6.77 34.19 -0.38
C PHE A 246 7.77 33.99 -1.53
N ARG A 247 8.80 33.17 -1.33
CA ARG A 247 9.68 32.71 -2.40
C ARG A 247 8.98 31.65 -3.24
N GLY A 248 9.14 31.71 -4.57
CA GLY A 248 8.66 30.73 -5.53
C GLY A 248 9.71 29.65 -5.80
N ASP A 249 10.22 29.01 -4.76
CA ASP A 249 11.28 27.99 -4.83
C ASP A 249 10.75 26.55 -4.66
N PHE A 250 9.43 26.39 -4.82
CA PHE A 250 8.69 25.14 -4.63
C PHE A 250 7.85 24.75 -5.85
N LEU A 251 7.53 23.47 -5.98
CA LEU A 251 6.52 22.98 -6.93
C LEU A 251 5.15 22.84 -6.24
N ASN A 252 4.06 23.24 -6.90
CA ASN A 252 2.71 23.02 -6.40
C ASN A 252 2.22 21.62 -6.77
N LEU A 253 1.61 20.94 -5.80
CA LEU A 253 0.93 19.65 -5.96
C LEU A 253 -0.54 19.82 -5.58
N ILE A 254 -1.41 19.85 -6.59
CA ILE A 254 -2.84 20.15 -6.46
C ILE A 254 -3.65 18.86 -6.67
N TYR A 255 -4.56 18.56 -5.74
CA TYR A 255 -5.34 17.31 -5.73
C TYR A 255 -6.61 17.42 -4.89
N ARG A 256 -7.63 16.56 -5.11
CA ARG A 256 -8.86 16.56 -4.30
C ARG A 256 -8.79 15.63 -3.08
N LYS A 257 -9.40 16.05 -1.96
CA LYS A 257 -9.54 15.25 -0.72
C LYS A 257 -11.01 15.26 -0.24
N PRO A 258 -11.58 14.11 0.20
CA PRO A 258 -10.98 12.78 0.36
C PRO A 258 -11.22 11.88 -0.86
N THR A 259 -10.57 12.16 -1.98
CA THR A 259 -10.65 11.32 -3.18
C THR A 259 -9.39 10.48 -3.36
N ASN A 260 -9.43 9.57 -4.35
CA ASN A 260 -8.28 8.82 -4.83
C ASN A 260 -7.11 9.69 -5.31
N ASP A 261 -7.29 10.98 -5.54
CA ASP A 261 -6.14 11.84 -5.87
C ASP A 261 -5.09 11.85 -4.74
N SER A 262 -5.48 11.54 -3.49
CA SER A 262 -4.58 11.47 -2.34
C SER A 262 -3.50 10.39 -2.48
N TYR A 263 -3.79 9.25 -3.11
CA TYR A 263 -2.77 8.22 -3.30
C TYR A 263 -1.72 8.67 -4.33
N LEU A 264 -2.15 9.37 -5.38
CA LEU A 264 -1.26 9.95 -6.39
C LEU A 264 -0.39 11.04 -5.77
N SER A 265 -0.99 11.92 -4.97
CA SER A 265 -0.27 13.02 -4.33
C SER A 265 0.77 12.49 -3.33
N GLU A 266 0.44 11.47 -2.55
CA GLU A 266 1.39 10.79 -1.65
C GLU A 266 2.53 10.10 -2.40
N ALA A 267 2.22 9.41 -3.51
CA ALA A 267 3.24 8.78 -4.34
C ALA A 267 4.19 9.81 -4.97
N PHE A 268 3.66 10.95 -5.40
CA PHE A 268 4.46 12.03 -5.96
C PHE A 268 5.27 12.75 -4.88
N HIS A 269 4.66 13.11 -3.75
CA HIS A 269 5.33 13.79 -2.64
C HIS A 269 6.49 12.95 -2.08
N SER A 270 6.27 11.66 -1.84
CA SER A 270 7.36 10.75 -1.41
C SER A 270 8.48 10.66 -2.45
N SER A 271 8.13 10.52 -3.73
CA SER A 271 9.10 10.49 -4.82
C SER A 271 9.88 11.81 -4.95
N TRP A 272 9.22 12.95 -4.69
CA TRP A 272 9.86 14.25 -4.61
C TRP A 272 10.89 14.25 -3.48
N THR A 273 10.51 13.92 -2.25
CA THR A 273 11.45 13.88 -1.11
C THR A 273 12.65 12.96 -1.39
N GLU A 274 12.42 11.82 -2.04
CA GLU A 274 13.46 10.83 -2.34
C GLU A 274 14.40 11.22 -3.50
N SER A 275 14.00 12.09 -4.43
CA SER A 275 14.78 12.43 -5.64
C SER A 275 16.00 13.33 -5.43
N GLY A 276 16.48 13.52 -4.19
CA GLY A 276 17.65 14.35 -3.89
C GLY A 276 17.40 15.84 -4.16
N ARG A 277 18.44 16.70 -4.24
CA ARG A 277 18.30 18.16 -4.46
C ARG A 277 17.36 18.86 -3.45
N PRO A 278 17.66 18.80 -2.15
CA PRO A 278 16.78 19.29 -1.08
C PRO A 278 16.53 20.81 -1.10
N LYS A 279 17.24 21.56 -1.96
CA LYS A 279 16.99 22.99 -2.16
C LYS A 279 15.64 23.29 -2.84
N TYR A 280 15.06 22.32 -3.54
CA TYR A 280 13.80 22.48 -4.26
C TYR A 280 12.65 21.97 -3.38
N GLN A 281 11.72 22.87 -3.07
CA GLN A 281 10.62 22.61 -2.15
C GLN A 281 9.38 22.09 -2.89
N ILE A 282 8.37 21.60 -2.17
CA ILE A 282 7.07 21.19 -2.74
C ILE A 282 5.97 21.60 -1.77
N GLU A 283 4.90 22.20 -2.29
CA GLU A 283 3.75 22.64 -1.52
C GLU A 283 2.49 21.92 -2.00
N SER A 284 1.64 21.52 -1.06
CA SER A 284 0.45 20.71 -1.34
C SER A 284 -0.83 21.51 -1.17
N PHE A 285 -1.76 21.34 -2.11
CA PHE A 285 -3.07 22.01 -2.15
C PHE A 285 -4.20 20.97 -2.20
N PRO A 286 -4.58 20.37 -1.04
CA PRO A 286 -5.70 19.45 -0.95
C PRO A 286 -7.04 20.20 -1.04
N LEU A 287 -7.75 20.06 -2.15
CA LEU A 287 -9.03 20.73 -2.39
C LEU A 287 -10.18 19.94 -1.73
N PRO A 288 -11.07 20.59 -0.95
CA PRO A 288 -12.07 19.91 -0.12
C PRO A 288 -13.36 19.59 -0.90
N PHE A 289 -13.26 18.87 -2.02
CA PHE A 289 -14.42 18.42 -2.78
C PHE A 289 -14.18 17.05 -3.43
N VAL A 290 -15.25 16.33 -3.75
CA VAL A 290 -15.18 15.01 -4.40
C VAL A 290 -15.41 15.13 -5.91
N SER A 291 -16.52 15.74 -6.32
CA SER A 291 -16.84 15.98 -7.73
C SER A 291 -16.90 17.47 -8.02
N VAL A 292 -16.42 17.87 -9.21
CA VAL A 292 -16.54 19.25 -9.70
C VAL A 292 -18.01 19.66 -9.81
N GLY A 293 -18.91 18.72 -10.14
CA GLY A 293 -20.34 18.96 -10.26
C GLY A 293 -21.05 19.31 -8.94
N ASP A 294 -20.43 19.02 -7.78
CA ASP A 294 -21.01 19.29 -6.46
C ASP A 294 -20.72 20.72 -5.98
N LEU A 295 -19.79 21.42 -6.64
CA LEU A 295 -19.36 22.76 -6.24
C LEU A 295 -20.47 23.80 -6.47
N LYS A 296 -20.72 24.63 -5.47
CA LYS A 296 -21.63 25.78 -5.57
C LYS A 296 -20.97 26.92 -6.34
N PRO A 297 -21.73 27.81 -7.00
CA PRO A 297 -21.16 28.90 -7.79
C PRO A 297 -20.09 29.75 -7.07
N ASN A 298 -20.28 30.02 -5.77
CA ASN A 298 -19.33 30.76 -4.94
C ASN A 298 -18.05 29.95 -4.63
N GLU A 299 -18.16 28.63 -4.44
CA GLU A 299 -17.01 27.74 -4.25
C GLU A 299 -16.21 27.62 -5.54
N ILE A 300 -16.89 27.52 -6.68
CA ILE A 300 -16.23 27.49 -7.99
C ILE A 300 -15.48 28.80 -8.26
N GLN A 301 -16.06 29.95 -7.90
CA GLN A 301 -15.37 31.25 -8.02
C GLN A 301 -14.04 31.23 -7.26
N VAL A 302 -14.03 30.75 -6.01
CA VAL A 302 -12.83 30.62 -5.18
C VAL A 302 -11.82 29.62 -5.74
N LEU A 303 -12.29 28.50 -6.30
CA LEU A 303 -11.46 27.39 -6.76
C LEU A 303 -11.06 27.47 -8.24
N SER A 304 -11.51 28.50 -8.97
CA SER A 304 -11.29 28.68 -10.40
C SER A 304 -9.83 28.53 -10.84
N ASN A 305 -8.89 29.14 -10.10
CA ASN A 305 -7.45 29.02 -10.35
C ASN A 305 -6.90 27.60 -10.20
N PHE A 306 -7.60 26.71 -9.50
CA PHE A 306 -7.26 25.30 -9.33
C PHE A 306 -7.93 24.37 -10.35
N LEU A 307 -8.83 24.90 -11.19
CA LEU A 307 -9.62 24.16 -12.17
C LEU A 307 -9.22 24.49 -13.61
N ARG A 308 -8.06 25.13 -13.82
CA ARG A 308 -7.73 25.80 -15.09
C ARG A 308 -6.79 25.04 -16.05
N SER A 309 -6.67 23.73 -15.93
CA SER A 309 -5.76 22.91 -16.74
C SER A 309 -6.39 21.56 -17.08
N ASP A 310 -5.68 20.74 -17.88
CA ASP A 310 -6.17 19.47 -18.44
C ASP A 310 -6.70 18.48 -17.38
N HIS A 311 -6.24 18.55 -16.12
CA HIS A 311 -6.69 17.69 -15.02
C HIS A 311 -8.18 17.85 -14.72
N ALA A 312 -8.75 19.04 -14.96
CA ALA A 312 -10.15 19.33 -14.68
C ALA A 312 -11.07 18.36 -15.45
N ASN A 313 -10.76 18.09 -16.72
CA ASN A 313 -11.52 17.12 -17.53
C ASN A 313 -11.50 15.70 -16.94
N PHE A 314 -10.42 15.30 -16.26
CA PHE A 314 -10.37 14.01 -15.57
C PHE A 314 -11.23 14.02 -14.32
N TRP A 315 -11.15 15.08 -13.50
CA TRP A 315 -12.00 15.24 -12.31
C TRP A 315 -13.48 15.26 -12.63
N GLU A 316 -13.89 15.97 -13.68
CA GLU A 316 -15.27 16.03 -14.16
C GLU A 316 -15.84 14.65 -14.53
N ASN A 317 -15.00 13.77 -15.06
CA ASN A 317 -15.39 12.43 -15.49
C ASN A 317 -15.10 11.37 -14.42
N GLY A 318 -14.82 11.80 -13.18
CA GLY A 318 -14.63 10.90 -12.03
C GLY A 318 -13.29 10.17 -11.99
N PHE A 319 -12.33 10.54 -12.84
CA PHE A 319 -11.00 9.93 -12.84
C PHE A 319 -10.09 10.58 -11.78
N PRO A 320 -9.25 9.79 -11.08
CA PRO A 320 -8.26 10.34 -10.18
C PRO A 320 -7.19 11.10 -10.94
N ALA A 321 -6.89 12.33 -10.52
CA ALA A 321 -5.87 13.16 -11.17
C ALA A 321 -5.17 14.08 -10.18
N ILE A 322 -3.89 14.34 -10.41
CA ILE A 322 -3.15 15.41 -9.76
C ILE A 322 -2.62 16.39 -10.79
N TRP A 323 -2.59 17.66 -10.42
CA TRP A 323 -1.98 18.72 -11.22
C TRP A 323 -0.72 19.20 -10.51
N ILE A 324 0.38 19.19 -11.25
CA ILE A 324 1.63 19.79 -10.80
C ILE A 324 1.93 21.03 -11.64
N THR A 325 2.34 22.10 -10.98
CA THR A 325 2.60 23.43 -11.59
C THR A 325 3.55 24.27 -10.74
N ASP A 326 4.28 25.19 -11.35
CA ASP A 326 5.00 26.29 -10.70
C ASP A 326 4.12 27.53 -10.46
N SER A 327 2.80 27.44 -10.65
CA SER A 327 1.79 28.50 -10.51
C SER A 327 1.77 29.58 -11.60
N ALA A 328 2.52 29.40 -12.69
CA ALA A 328 2.39 30.21 -13.90
C ALA A 328 2.45 31.72 -13.63
N ASN A 329 1.41 32.47 -14.02
CA ASN A 329 1.25 33.92 -13.84
C ASN A 329 1.25 34.44 -12.40
N PHE A 330 1.48 33.59 -11.40
CA PHE A 330 1.66 33.98 -10.01
C PHE A 330 3.12 33.91 -9.53
N ARG A 331 4.08 33.62 -10.42
CA ARG A 331 5.49 33.45 -10.02
C ARG A 331 6.47 34.22 -10.90
N GLY A 332 7.42 34.90 -10.25
CA GLY A 332 8.67 35.37 -10.86
C GLY A 332 8.48 36.12 -12.18
N ASP A 333 9.26 35.74 -13.19
CA ASP A 333 9.16 36.33 -14.53
C ASP A 333 7.85 35.94 -15.24
N MET A 334 7.26 34.79 -14.90
CA MET A 334 5.98 34.35 -15.45
C MET A 334 4.80 35.27 -15.08
N ILE A 335 4.91 36.11 -14.05
CA ILE A 335 3.90 37.16 -13.76
C ILE A 335 3.68 38.09 -14.96
N GLN A 336 4.74 38.39 -15.72
CA GLN A 336 4.69 39.22 -16.93
C GLN A 336 4.83 38.41 -18.23
N CYS A 337 5.33 37.17 -18.14
CA CYS A 337 5.61 36.33 -19.31
C CYS A 337 4.54 35.30 -19.64
N TYR A 338 3.63 34.96 -18.73
CA TYR A 338 2.52 34.06 -19.02
C TYR A 338 1.70 34.59 -20.21
N HIS A 339 1.54 33.76 -21.24
CA HIS A 339 0.94 34.11 -22.54
C HIS A 339 1.60 35.30 -23.29
N ALA A 340 2.84 35.68 -22.95
CA ALA A 340 3.55 36.78 -23.59
C ALA A 340 4.87 36.33 -24.23
N GLU A 341 5.41 37.16 -25.13
CA GLU A 341 6.63 36.86 -25.92
C GLU A 341 7.87 36.55 -25.08
N CYS A 342 7.89 36.96 -23.80
CA CYS A 342 9.02 36.69 -22.90
C CYS A 342 9.02 35.29 -22.28
N ASP A 343 7.95 34.49 -22.42
CA ASP A 343 8.01 33.05 -22.17
C ASP A 343 8.69 32.36 -23.37
N ASN A 344 10.02 32.46 -23.36
CA ASN A 344 10.90 31.99 -24.40
C ASN A 344 12.21 31.41 -23.84
N GLU A 345 13.03 30.84 -24.71
CA GLU A 345 14.24 30.12 -24.34
C GLU A 345 15.36 31.01 -23.80
N GLU A 346 15.34 32.31 -24.08
CA GLU A 346 16.35 33.25 -23.58
C GLU A 346 16.10 33.58 -22.10
N VAL A 347 14.82 33.71 -21.71
CA VAL A 347 14.40 34.02 -20.34
C VAL A 347 14.30 32.75 -19.51
N MET A 348 13.59 31.72 -20.00
CA MET A 348 13.19 30.59 -19.17
C MET A 348 14.26 29.50 -19.03
N LEU A 349 15.15 29.31 -20.02
CA LEU A 349 16.18 28.24 -19.98
C LEU A 349 17.44 28.62 -19.20
N THR A 350 17.27 29.15 -17.99
CA THR A 350 18.38 29.35 -17.05
C THR A 350 18.87 28.01 -16.48
N ASP A 351 20.08 28.00 -15.92
CA ASP A 351 20.61 26.82 -15.25
C ASP A 351 19.83 26.46 -13.97
N GLU A 352 19.17 27.41 -13.32
CA GLU A 352 18.36 27.11 -12.14
C GLU A 352 17.03 26.46 -12.53
N ASN A 353 16.33 27.07 -13.49
CA ASN A 353 15.04 26.63 -14.01
C ASN A 353 15.11 25.23 -14.62
N ILE A 354 16.10 24.96 -15.47
CA ILE A 354 16.25 23.61 -16.05
C ILE A 354 16.60 22.55 -14.99
N ASN A 355 17.33 22.91 -13.94
CA ASN A 355 17.65 21.97 -12.87
C ASN A 355 16.45 21.75 -11.94
N PHE A 356 15.55 22.73 -11.82
CA PHE A 356 14.25 22.57 -11.17
C PHE A 356 13.35 21.64 -12.00
N LEU A 357 13.23 21.85 -13.31
CA LEU A 357 12.53 20.92 -14.19
C LEU A 357 13.12 19.49 -14.13
N GLY A 358 14.46 19.37 -14.06
CA GLY A 358 15.14 18.09 -13.88
C GLY A 358 14.77 17.40 -12.57
N LYS A 359 14.61 18.16 -11.48
CA LYS A 359 14.13 17.64 -10.20
C LYS A 359 12.69 17.10 -10.33
N THR A 360 11.83 17.83 -11.03
CA THR A 360 10.47 17.39 -11.35
C THR A 360 10.48 16.09 -12.16
N ALA A 361 11.27 16.01 -13.23
CA ALA A 361 11.39 14.80 -14.05
C ALA A 361 11.89 13.59 -13.23
N ASP A 362 12.87 13.78 -12.34
CA ASP A 362 13.34 12.74 -11.42
C ASP A 362 12.20 12.24 -10.51
N ALA A 363 11.40 13.14 -9.94
CA ALA A 363 10.25 12.79 -9.11
C ALA A 363 9.16 12.06 -9.92
N LEU A 364 8.88 12.50 -11.15
CA LEU A 364 7.92 11.86 -12.06
C LEU A 364 8.36 10.44 -12.43
N VAL A 365 9.62 10.24 -12.81
CA VAL A 365 10.16 8.90 -13.12
C VAL A 365 9.96 7.97 -11.94
N LYS A 366 10.31 8.40 -10.72
CA LYS A 366 10.11 7.59 -9.52
C LYS A 366 8.64 7.32 -9.23
N THR A 367 7.78 8.33 -9.35
CA THR A 367 6.34 8.21 -9.11
C THR A 367 5.72 7.19 -10.06
N ILE A 368 5.92 7.37 -11.38
CA ILE A 368 5.41 6.45 -12.39
C ILE A 368 6.04 5.07 -12.23
N HIS A 369 7.32 4.97 -11.88
CA HIS A 369 7.96 3.69 -11.60
C HIS A 369 7.31 2.96 -10.42
N LYS A 370 7.03 3.63 -9.29
CA LYS A 370 6.34 3.04 -8.13
C LYS A 370 4.91 2.61 -8.49
N LEU A 371 4.14 3.49 -9.13
CA LEU A 371 2.73 3.25 -9.48
C LEU A 371 2.54 2.17 -10.55
N SER A 372 3.53 1.95 -11.41
CA SER A 372 3.47 0.93 -12.45
C SER A 372 3.84 -0.49 -11.99
N GLU A 373 4.12 -0.68 -10.69
CA GLU A 373 4.52 -1.95 -10.05
C GLU A 373 5.66 -2.68 -10.80
N PRO A 374 6.92 -2.25 -10.62
CA PRO A 374 8.05 -2.82 -11.34
C PRO A 374 8.35 -4.23 -10.83
N SER A 375 8.41 -5.19 -11.75
CA SER A 375 8.79 -6.57 -11.50
C SER A 375 10.28 -6.73 -11.85
N GLY A 376 11.15 -6.76 -10.84
CA GLY A 376 12.61 -6.94 -11.00
C GLY A 376 13.50 -6.17 -10.02
N SER A 377 12.97 -5.20 -9.26
CA SER A 377 13.72 -4.44 -8.25
C SER A 377 13.41 -4.95 -6.84
N GLY A 378 14.34 -5.71 -6.26
CA GLY A 378 14.39 -5.88 -4.83
C GLY A 378 14.90 -4.60 -4.17
N THR A 379 14.02 -3.66 -3.86
CA THR A 379 14.35 -2.47 -3.06
C THR A 379 13.45 -2.41 -1.84
N LYS A 380 14.09 -2.46 -0.67
CA LYS A 380 13.50 -2.11 0.62
C LYS A 380 13.33 -0.58 0.64
N GLU A 381 12.12 -0.11 0.91
CA GLU A 381 11.93 1.21 1.51
C GLU A 381 12.17 1.04 3.02
N ASP A 382 13.09 1.82 3.57
CA ASP A 382 13.29 2.01 5.02
C ASP A 382 13.23 3.52 5.26
N SER A 383 12.27 3.95 6.06
CA SER A 383 12.10 5.35 6.48
C SER A 383 12.85 5.63 7.78
N SER A 384 13.45 6.81 7.84
CA SER A 384 14.04 7.52 8.99
C SER A 384 15.48 7.19 9.42
N SER A 385 16.44 8.00 8.94
CA SER A 385 17.22 8.90 9.81
C SER A 385 17.99 9.92 8.97
N THR A 386 17.88 11.18 9.35
CA THR A 386 18.63 12.34 8.86
C THR A 386 20.14 12.18 9.04
N ASP A 387 20.90 12.04 7.94
CA ASP A 387 22.18 12.75 7.79
C ASP A 387 22.64 12.75 6.32
N SER A 388 22.94 13.94 5.81
CA SER A 388 23.43 14.17 4.46
C SER A 388 24.96 14.07 4.44
N ARG A 389 25.51 12.91 4.05
CA ARG A 389 26.79 12.79 3.32
C ARG A 389 27.13 11.33 3.00
N ALA A 390 27.42 11.09 1.72
CA ALA A 390 28.19 9.98 1.15
C ALA A 390 27.58 8.56 1.17
N CYS A 391 27.49 7.99 -0.04
CA CYS A 391 27.80 6.59 -0.26
C CYS A 391 29.08 6.20 0.49
N THR A 392 28.99 5.54 1.66
CA THR A 392 29.90 4.47 2.11
C THR A 392 29.48 3.86 3.45
N GLN A 393 29.56 2.52 3.50
CA GLN A 393 29.72 1.66 4.68
C GLN A 393 28.60 1.61 5.73
N GLY A 394 27.70 0.64 5.56
CA GLY A 394 26.94 0.03 6.65
C GLY A 394 27.44 -1.40 6.93
N VAL A 395 28.02 -1.62 8.11
CA VAL A 395 28.42 -2.93 8.62
C VAL A 395 27.16 -3.79 8.83
N GLN A 396 26.99 -4.87 8.05
CA GLN A 396 25.92 -5.84 8.27
C GLN A 396 26.24 -6.76 9.46
N GLN A 397 25.42 -6.71 10.52
CA GLN A 397 25.39 -7.80 11.51
C GLN A 397 24.73 -9.03 10.88
N LYS A 398 25.54 -10.08 10.69
CA LYS A 398 25.14 -11.40 10.20
C LYS A 398 24.74 -12.30 11.38
N THR A 399 23.54 -12.90 11.36
CA THR A 399 23.22 -14.01 12.27
C THR A 399 23.45 -15.33 11.53
N ARG A 400 24.17 -16.25 12.18
CA ARG A 400 24.37 -17.63 11.70
C ARG A 400 23.22 -18.49 12.22
N ILE A 401 22.51 -19.17 11.32
CA ILE A 401 21.61 -20.26 11.69
C ILE A 401 22.40 -21.56 11.56
N GLN A 402 22.45 -22.32 12.64
CA GLN A 402 23.08 -23.63 12.71
C GLN A 402 21.98 -24.69 12.70
N MET A 403 21.94 -25.53 11.66
CA MET A 403 21.06 -26.69 11.61
C MET A 403 21.90 -27.95 11.72
N THR A 404 21.56 -28.81 12.68
CA THR A 404 22.23 -30.09 12.89
C THR A 404 21.24 -31.21 12.63
N TYR A 405 21.59 -32.12 11.73
CA TYR A 405 20.82 -33.35 11.51
C TYR A 405 21.73 -34.57 11.61
N THR A 406 21.12 -35.73 11.84
CA THR A 406 21.81 -37.01 11.93
C THR A 406 21.55 -37.79 10.65
N ASN A 407 22.61 -38.18 9.95
CA ASN A 407 22.47 -38.96 8.73
C ASN A 407 22.20 -40.45 9.07
N THR A 408 21.95 -41.28 8.04
CA THR A 408 21.62 -42.70 8.20
C THR A 408 22.76 -43.58 8.73
N THR A 409 23.96 -43.04 8.92
CA THR A 409 25.10 -43.73 9.57
C THR A 409 25.35 -43.25 11.00
N GLY A 410 24.47 -42.41 11.56
CA GLY A 410 24.55 -41.93 12.94
C GLY A 410 25.48 -40.72 13.16
N LEU A 411 26.04 -40.15 12.09
CA LEU A 411 26.90 -38.97 12.17
C LEU A 411 26.06 -37.69 12.17
N LYS A 412 26.34 -36.80 13.15
CA LYS A 412 25.75 -35.46 13.23
C LYS A 412 26.49 -34.52 12.27
N GLU A 413 25.81 -34.02 11.27
CA GLU A 413 26.33 -32.99 10.37
C GLU A 413 25.70 -31.63 10.68
N THR A 414 26.50 -30.58 10.58
CA THR A 414 26.09 -29.21 10.90
C THR A 414 26.24 -28.32 9.67
N VAL A 415 25.13 -27.73 9.22
CA VAL A 415 25.12 -26.76 8.12
C VAL A 415 24.97 -25.36 8.71
N LEU A 416 25.94 -24.50 8.38
CA LEU A 416 25.93 -23.08 8.76
C LEU A 416 25.44 -22.25 7.57
N LYS A 417 24.31 -21.56 7.74
CA LYS A 417 23.82 -20.61 6.74
C LYS A 417 23.77 -19.21 7.33
N THR A 418 24.32 -18.25 6.59
CA THR A 418 24.30 -16.83 6.95
C THR A 418 23.04 -16.23 6.38
N VAL A 419 22.19 -15.62 7.22
CA VAL A 419 20.94 -15.00 6.79
C VAL A 419 20.94 -13.53 7.19
N ASN A 420 20.50 -12.66 6.28
CA ASN A 420 20.35 -11.23 6.55
C ASN A 420 19.18 -11.03 7.52
N LYS A 421 19.35 -10.15 8.52
CA LYS A 421 18.30 -9.84 9.51
C LYS A 421 17.15 -9.11 8.81
N TYR A 422 16.06 -9.83 8.57
CA TYR A 422 14.74 -9.26 8.32
C TYR A 422 13.94 -9.55 9.60
N LYS A 423 13.13 -8.61 10.10
CA LYS A 423 12.05 -8.94 11.04
C LYS A 423 11.04 -9.79 10.25
N CYS A 424 11.34 -11.08 10.10
CA CYS A 424 10.49 -12.04 9.40
C CYS A 424 9.54 -12.66 10.41
N LEU A 425 8.27 -12.73 10.05
CA LEU A 425 7.39 -13.77 10.56
C LEU A 425 8.00 -15.13 10.20
N LEU A 426 8.30 -15.96 11.19
CA LEU A 426 8.79 -17.32 10.96
C LEU A 426 7.66 -18.16 10.33
N MET A 427 7.66 -18.27 9.01
CA MET A 427 6.97 -19.32 8.26
C MET A 427 8.01 -20.22 7.61
N PHE A 428 8.33 -21.35 8.26
CA PHE A 428 9.07 -22.43 7.63
C PHE A 428 8.10 -23.58 7.34
N SER A 429 7.66 -23.73 6.10
CA SER A 429 7.20 -25.02 5.59
C SER A 429 8.34 -25.59 4.73
N VAL A 430 9.22 -26.39 5.34
CA VAL A 430 10.19 -27.18 4.57
C VAL A 430 9.59 -28.56 4.35
N ASN A 431 8.82 -28.72 3.27
CA ASN A 431 8.43 -30.04 2.81
C ASN A 431 9.61 -30.68 2.06
N VAL A 432 10.37 -31.52 2.76
CA VAL A 432 11.46 -32.28 2.13
C VAL A 432 10.85 -33.51 1.46
N LYS A 433 10.68 -33.47 0.13
CA LYS A 433 10.36 -34.69 -0.62
C LYS A 433 11.64 -35.52 -0.77
N ARG A 434 11.66 -36.71 -0.17
CA ARG A 434 12.76 -37.68 -0.30
C ARG A 434 12.45 -38.61 -1.47
N SER A 435 13.24 -38.53 -2.53
CA SER A 435 13.22 -39.52 -3.62
C SER A 435 14.61 -40.14 -3.75
N PHE A 436 14.65 -41.48 -3.77
CA PHE A 436 15.88 -42.23 -4.01
C PHE A 436 16.01 -42.49 -5.50
N ASP A 437 17.09 -41.99 -6.09
CA ASP A 437 17.40 -42.20 -7.50
C ASP A 437 18.20 -43.51 -7.63
N ILE A 438 17.60 -44.52 -8.28
CA ILE A 438 18.11 -45.89 -8.32
C ILE A 438 19.37 -46.00 -9.20
N GLU A 439 19.47 -45.20 -10.26
CA GLU A 439 20.61 -45.25 -11.19
C GLU A 439 21.84 -44.55 -10.61
N SER A 440 21.65 -43.42 -9.93
CA SER A 440 22.77 -42.68 -9.32
C SER A 440 23.07 -43.08 -7.86
N LYS A 441 22.23 -43.91 -7.24
CA LYS A 441 22.30 -44.33 -5.82
C LYS A 441 22.41 -43.16 -4.84
N GLN A 442 21.76 -42.03 -5.13
CA GLN A 442 21.76 -40.84 -4.28
C GLN A 442 20.36 -40.44 -3.82
N TYR A 443 20.30 -39.84 -2.62
CA TYR A 443 19.09 -39.21 -2.11
C TYR A 443 18.98 -37.79 -2.67
N ARG A 444 17.86 -37.48 -3.33
CA ARG A 444 17.50 -36.11 -3.69
C ARG A 444 16.67 -35.48 -2.57
N PHE A 445 17.08 -34.28 -2.17
CA PHE A 445 16.35 -33.42 -1.23
C PHE A 445 15.96 -32.15 -1.97
N GLU A 446 14.65 -31.90 -2.12
CA GLU A 446 14.13 -30.71 -2.75
C GLU A 446 13.73 -29.68 -1.67
N VAL A 447 14.37 -28.50 -1.67
CA VAL A 447 14.02 -27.39 -0.77
C VAL A 447 13.01 -26.49 -1.48
N GLN A 448 11.76 -26.51 -1.04
CA GLN A 448 10.75 -25.55 -1.50
C GLN A 448 11.04 -24.15 -0.91
N ARG A 449 10.74 -23.11 -1.70
CA ARG A 449 11.05 -21.69 -1.42
C ARG A 449 10.68 -21.26 0.02
N VAL A 450 11.48 -20.37 0.59
CA VAL A 450 11.16 -19.66 1.84
C VAL A 450 10.43 -18.37 1.49
N HIS A 451 9.21 -18.19 2.02
CA HIS A 451 8.44 -16.96 1.86
C HIS A 451 8.54 -16.13 3.15
N CYS A 452 9.06 -14.91 3.03
CA CYS A 452 9.12 -13.96 4.14
C CYS A 452 7.89 -13.04 4.09
N VAL A 453 7.07 -13.08 5.13
CA VAL A 453 5.98 -12.11 5.34
C VAL A 453 6.53 -10.98 6.20
N LYS A 454 6.36 -9.73 5.74
CA LYS A 454 6.67 -8.55 6.54
C LYS A 454 5.69 -8.50 7.71
N SER A 455 6.17 -8.22 8.91
CA SER A 455 5.29 -7.95 10.06
C SER A 455 4.37 -6.75 9.78
N ALA A 456 3.33 -6.62 10.59
CA ALA A 456 2.37 -5.54 10.54
C ALA A 456 3.05 -4.16 10.46
N ASP A 457 2.61 -3.34 9.50
CA ASP A 457 3.05 -1.95 9.36
C ASP A 457 2.22 -1.05 10.27
N THR A 458 2.73 -0.80 11.47
CA THR A 458 2.04 0.03 12.46
C THR A 458 1.94 1.50 12.04
N GLN A 459 2.77 1.98 11.11
CA GLN A 459 2.65 3.35 10.59
C GLN A 459 1.49 3.45 9.59
N TYR A 460 1.35 2.46 8.71
CA TYR A 460 0.20 2.35 7.82
C TYR A 460 -1.11 2.29 8.62
N MET A 461 -1.15 1.47 9.68
CA MET A 461 -2.33 1.36 10.54
C MET A 461 -2.62 2.68 11.27
N LYS A 462 -1.61 3.32 11.89
CA LYS A 462 -1.76 4.65 12.51
C LYS A 462 -2.34 5.68 11.54
N LYS A 463 -1.83 5.70 10.31
CA LYS A 463 -2.28 6.63 9.27
C LYS A 463 -3.74 6.38 8.89
N SER A 464 -4.11 5.11 8.69
CA SER A 464 -5.48 4.70 8.38
C SER A 464 -6.45 5.17 9.47
N ILE A 465 -6.10 4.89 10.73
CA ILE A 465 -6.89 5.29 11.90
C ILE A 465 -7.03 6.80 12.00
N ARG A 466 -5.91 7.55 11.91
CA ARG A 466 -5.92 9.02 12.03
C ARG A 466 -6.74 9.69 10.94
N ASN A 467 -6.67 9.20 9.71
CA ASN A 467 -7.22 9.91 8.57
C ASN A 467 -8.68 9.54 8.27
N TYR A 468 -9.11 8.33 8.61
CA TYR A 468 -10.40 7.80 8.17
C TYR A 468 -11.23 7.15 9.28
N PHE A 469 -10.61 6.79 10.41
CA PHE A 469 -11.31 6.12 11.52
C PHE A 469 -11.21 6.89 12.85
N SER A 470 -11.02 8.20 12.78
CA SER A 470 -10.93 9.12 13.94
C SER A 470 -12.13 10.07 14.06
N ASP A 471 -13.07 9.97 13.12
CA ASP A 471 -14.32 10.73 13.10
C ASP A 471 -15.53 9.84 13.35
N THR A 472 -16.63 10.44 13.80
CA THR A 472 -17.91 9.74 14.03
C THR A 472 -18.47 9.25 12.69
N ARG A 473 -18.75 7.96 12.56
CA ARG A 473 -19.22 7.30 11.33
C ARG A 473 -20.65 6.76 11.50
N HIS A 474 -21.46 7.48 12.27
CA HIS A 474 -22.85 7.16 12.55
C HIS A 474 -23.75 7.45 11.32
N HIS A 475 -24.91 6.80 11.23
CA HIS A 475 -25.84 6.92 10.10
C HIS A 475 -26.64 8.24 10.05
N ASP A 476 -26.55 9.07 11.09
CA ASP A 476 -27.23 10.36 11.18
C ASP A 476 -26.68 11.31 10.08
N PRO A 477 -27.54 11.99 9.29
CA PRO A 477 -27.11 12.84 8.17
C PRO A 477 -25.99 13.83 8.47
N ILE A 478 -25.86 14.31 9.72
CA ILE A 478 -24.79 15.23 10.11
C ILE A 478 -23.38 14.62 10.01
N TYR A 479 -23.26 13.28 10.01
CA TYR A 479 -21.99 12.56 9.90
C TYR A 479 -21.80 11.88 8.53
N LYS A 480 -22.70 12.16 7.58
CA LYS A 480 -22.73 11.49 6.27
C LYS A 480 -21.38 11.52 5.56
N ASP A 481 -20.69 12.65 5.60
CA ASP A 481 -19.42 12.82 4.88
C ASP A 481 -18.28 11.99 5.50
N TYR A 482 -18.22 11.90 6.84
CA TYR A 482 -17.23 11.07 7.53
C TYR A 482 -17.48 9.58 7.33
N LYS A 483 -18.74 9.15 7.44
CA LYS A 483 -19.13 7.77 7.17
C LYS A 483 -18.86 7.38 5.71
N TYR A 484 -19.16 8.28 4.77
CA TYR A 484 -18.86 8.10 3.35
C TYR A 484 -17.35 8.01 3.11
N ALA A 485 -16.54 8.92 3.67
CA ALA A 485 -15.09 8.92 3.52
C ALA A 485 -14.45 7.62 4.03
N ALA A 486 -14.89 7.10 5.18
CA ALA A 486 -14.41 5.83 5.71
C ALA A 486 -14.79 4.65 4.79
N LYS A 487 -16.04 4.61 4.33
CA LYS A 487 -16.56 3.58 3.42
C LYS A 487 -15.80 3.56 2.08
N GLU A 488 -15.63 4.72 1.44
CA GLU A 488 -14.88 4.83 0.18
C GLU A 488 -13.39 4.47 0.39
N TYR A 489 -12.78 4.91 1.50
CA TYR A 489 -11.39 4.53 1.80
C TYR A 489 -11.20 3.01 1.89
N ILE A 490 -12.11 2.29 2.55
CA ILE A 490 -12.06 0.83 2.64
C ILE A 490 -12.22 0.21 1.24
N TYR A 491 -13.19 0.68 0.46
CA TYR A 491 -13.45 0.20 -0.90
C TYR A 491 -12.20 0.35 -1.77
N GLU A 492 -11.54 1.49 -1.66
CA GLU A 492 -10.36 1.84 -2.43
C GLU A 492 -9.11 1.09 -1.99
N GLU A 493 -8.91 0.86 -0.70
CA GLU A 493 -7.80 0.01 -0.24
C GLU A 493 -8.00 -1.46 -0.68
N PHE A 494 -9.23 -1.98 -0.65
CA PHE A 494 -9.51 -3.30 -1.23
C PHE A 494 -9.18 -3.32 -2.73
N LEU A 495 -9.60 -2.30 -3.49
CA LEU A 495 -9.25 -2.18 -4.90
C LEU A 495 -7.72 -2.06 -5.07
N ARG A 496 -7.03 -1.19 -4.34
CA ARG A 496 -5.58 -0.96 -4.42
C ARG A 496 -4.78 -2.24 -4.24
N TYR A 497 -5.26 -3.14 -3.38
CA TYR A 497 -4.65 -4.44 -3.15
C TYR A 497 -5.17 -5.55 -4.08
N GLY A 498 -5.90 -5.20 -5.13
CA GLY A 498 -6.29 -6.11 -6.21
C GLY A 498 -7.38 -7.09 -5.82
N LEU A 499 -8.17 -6.79 -4.78
CA LEU A 499 -9.37 -7.55 -4.46
C LEU A 499 -10.46 -7.18 -5.49
N ARG A 500 -11.36 -8.13 -5.76
CA ARG A 500 -12.63 -7.78 -6.39
C ARG A 500 -13.49 -7.12 -5.32
N THR A 501 -13.82 -5.86 -5.52
CA THR A 501 -14.54 -5.07 -4.52
C THR A 501 -15.94 -4.73 -5.00
N GLU A 502 -16.93 -4.79 -4.11
CA GLU A 502 -18.30 -4.36 -4.38
C GLU A 502 -18.98 -3.83 -3.12
N TYR A 503 -19.98 -2.96 -3.30
CA TYR A 503 -20.87 -2.53 -2.23
C TYR A 503 -22.04 -3.51 -2.10
N HIS A 504 -22.29 -3.98 -0.88
CA HIS A 504 -23.53 -4.65 -0.56
C HIS A 504 -24.51 -3.64 0.00
N THR A 505 -25.48 -3.25 -0.84
CA THR A 505 -26.49 -2.25 -0.51
C THR A 505 -27.74 -2.92 0.03
N PHE A 506 -28.25 -2.44 1.17
CA PHE A 506 -29.46 -2.95 1.80
C PHE A 506 -30.29 -1.82 2.42
N ASN A 507 -31.57 -2.08 2.69
CA ASN A 507 -32.43 -1.15 3.42
C ASN A 507 -32.71 -1.72 4.81
N GLU A 508 -32.57 -0.87 5.83
CA GLU A 508 -32.96 -1.18 7.20
C GLU A 508 -34.10 -0.26 7.62
N SER A 509 -35.33 -0.71 7.35
CA SER A 509 -36.55 0.08 7.61
C SER A 509 -36.75 0.49 9.07
N SER A 510 -36.10 -0.21 10.01
CA SER A 510 -36.09 0.17 11.42
C SER A 510 -35.26 1.45 11.66
N VAL A 511 -34.16 1.64 10.93
CA VAL A 511 -33.32 2.86 10.94
C VAL A 511 -33.98 3.97 10.14
N SER A 512 -34.28 3.68 8.87
CA SER A 512 -34.83 4.65 7.92
C SER A 512 -35.67 3.94 6.87
N LYS A 513 -36.88 4.45 6.63
CA LYS A 513 -37.79 3.92 5.63
C LYS A 513 -37.35 4.18 4.20
N THR A 514 -36.46 5.14 3.98
CA THR A 514 -36.08 5.63 2.64
C THR A 514 -34.61 5.43 2.32
N ASP A 515 -33.75 5.35 3.34
CA ASP A 515 -32.30 5.33 3.11
C ASP A 515 -31.77 3.92 2.87
N TYR A 516 -30.66 3.84 2.14
CA TYR A 516 -29.93 2.61 1.89
C TYR A 516 -28.57 2.68 2.59
N PHE A 517 -28.16 1.54 3.13
CA PHE A 517 -26.92 1.33 3.86
C PHE A 517 -26.02 0.38 3.10
N GLN A 518 -24.71 0.43 3.36
CA GLN A 518 -23.74 -0.23 2.48
C GLN A 518 -22.60 -0.86 3.26
N SER A 519 -22.55 -2.20 3.28
CA SER A 519 -21.33 -2.92 3.66
C SER A 519 -20.34 -2.94 2.49
N VAL A 520 -19.04 -2.94 2.77
CA VAL A 520 -17.98 -2.99 1.74
C VAL A 520 -17.39 -4.40 1.71
N ILE A 521 -17.38 -5.02 0.54
CA ILE A 521 -16.94 -6.42 0.39
C ILE A 521 -15.73 -6.48 -0.54
N GLY A 522 -14.67 -7.14 -0.09
CA GLY A 522 -13.46 -7.42 -0.87
C GLY A 522 -13.22 -8.91 -1.02
N ILE A 523 -13.04 -9.40 -2.24
CA ILE A 523 -12.87 -10.82 -2.54
C ILE A 523 -11.47 -11.07 -3.11
N SER A 524 -10.69 -11.90 -2.41
CA SER A 524 -9.41 -12.42 -2.85
C SER A 524 -9.57 -13.88 -3.29
N ARG A 525 -9.70 -14.11 -4.59
CA ARG A 525 -9.94 -15.45 -5.17
C ARG A 525 -8.75 -16.40 -4.95
N GLY A 526 -9.07 -17.63 -4.54
CA GLY A 526 -8.13 -18.75 -4.54
C GLY A 526 -8.13 -19.52 -5.87
N VAL A 527 -7.19 -20.45 -6.05
CA VAL A 527 -7.13 -21.34 -7.22
C VAL A 527 -8.39 -22.20 -7.37
N ASN A 528 -9.05 -22.55 -6.27
CA ASN A 528 -10.27 -23.35 -6.26
C ASN A 528 -11.55 -22.53 -6.48
N PHE A 529 -11.45 -21.21 -6.67
CA PHE A 529 -12.61 -20.34 -6.88
C PHE A 529 -13.54 -20.89 -7.98
N GLY A 530 -14.85 -20.90 -7.71
CA GLY A 530 -15.87 -21.43 -8.61
C GLY A 530 -15.96 -22.96 -8.64
N THR A 531 -15.27 -23.68 -7.76
CA THR A 531 -15.34 -25.14 -7.64
C THR A 531 -15.87 -25.58 -6.27
N ALA A 532 -16.43 -26.79 -6.18
CA ALA A 532 -16.87 -27.37 -4.91
C ALA A 532 -15.72 -27.63 -3.91
N ASN A 533 -14.46 -27.54 -4.35
CA ASN A 533 -13.28 -27.70 -3.51
C ASN A 533 -12.83 -26.39 -2.85
N ASP A 534 -13.46 -25.26 -3.17
CA ASP A 534 -13.14 -24.00 -2.50
C ASP A 534 -13.58 -24.07 -1.04
N ARG A 535 -12.74 -23.56 -0.15
CA ARG A 535 -13.00 -23.52 1.30
C ARG A 535 -12.93 -22.10 1.82
N ILE A 536 -14.04 -21.38 1.72
CA ILE A 536 -14.08 -19.93 1.89
C ILE A 536 -13.73 -19.54 3.33
N ILE A 537 -12.87 -18.53 3.48
CA ILE A 537 -12.47 -17.95 4.77
C ILE A 537 -12.90 -16.49 4.80
N GLY A 538 -13.58 -16.08 5.87
CA GLY A 538 -14.00 -14.71 6.08
C GLY A 538 -13.10 -13.94 7.06
N LEU A 539 -12.96 -12.64 6.86
CA LEU A 539 -12.51 -11.69 7.87
C LEU A 539 -13.46 -10.49 7.86
N GLY A 540 -13.98 -10.08 9.02
CA GLY A 540 -14.90 -8.96 9.11
C GLY A 540 -14.65 -8.05 10.30
N ALA A 541 -15.03 -6.79 10.14
CA ALA A 541 -15.09 -5.75 11.17
C ALA A 541 -16.19 -4.76 10.76
N HIS A 542 -16.79 -4.01 11.68
CA HIS A 542 -17.72 -2.95 11.30
C HIS A 542 -17.02 -1.60 11.23
N TYR A 543 -17.50 -0.71 10.36
CA TYR A 543 -16.90 0.62 10.18
C TYR A 543 -17.79 1.76 10.68
N ASP A 544 -19.07 1.50 10.98
CA ASP A 544 -19.93 2.48 11.63
C ASP A 544 -19.57 2.66 13.11
N THR A 545 -20.15 3.68 13.73
CA THR A 545 -19.94 3.99 15.15
C THR A 545 -21.28 4.33 15.80
N VAL A 546 -21.36 4.23 17.13
CA VAL A 546 -22.40 4.95 17.90
C VAL A 546 -22.34 6.45 17.60
N LYS A 547 -23.47 7.13 17.81
CA LYS A 547 -23.58 8.58 17.72
C LYS A 547 -22.59 9.26 18.69
N GLU A 548 -21.99 10.36 18.26
CA GLU A 548 -21.07 11.22 19.04
C GLU A 548 -19.73 10.57 19.48
N THR A 549 -19.55 9.25 19.42
CA THR A 549 -18.22 8.64 19.58
C THR A 549 -17.39 8.73 18.29
N LYS A 550 -16.06 8.76 18.43
CA LYS A 550 -15.13 8.65 17.29
C LYS A 550 -14.85 7.20 16.89
N GLY A 551 -15.03 6.26 17.82
CA GLY A 551 -14.92 4.84 17.56
C GLY A 551 -13.55 4.41 17.07
N VAL A 552 -12.48 4.87 17.73
CA VAL A 552 -11.11 4.56 17.30
C VAL A 552 -10.78 3.12 17.62
N ASP A 553 -11.11 2.66 18.82
CA ASP A 553 -11.06 1.25 19.17
C ASP A 553 -12.33 0.52 18.72
N ASP A 554 -13.50 1.17 18.79
CA ASP A 554 -14.81 0.62 18.40
C ASP A 554 -15.42 1.29 17.15
N ASN A 555 -15.09 0.88 15.92
CA ASN A 555 -14.21 -0.22 15.57
C ASN A 555 -13.21 0.14 14.46
N GLY A 556 -12.68 1.37 14.52
CA GLY A 556 -11.62 1.82 13.64
C GLY A 556 -10.37 0.94 13.67
N ALA A 557 -10.05 0.39 14.85
CA ALA A 557 -8.98 -0.54 15.10
C ALA A 557 -9.15 -1.87 14.33
N GLY A 558 -10.34 -2.48 14.40
CA GLY A 558 -10.64 -3.72 13.68
C GLY A 558 -10.55 -3.54 12.17
N VAL A 559 -11.10 -2.44 11.63
CA VAL A 559 -11.01 -2.13 10.20
C VAL A 559 -9.56 -1.89 9.79
N ALA A 560 -8.77 -1.14 10.56
CA ALA A 560 -7.36 -0.91 10.26
C ALA A 560 -6.53 -2.22 10.27
N ALA A 561 -6.81 -3.13 11.21
CA ALA A 561 -6.21 -4.45 11.23
C ALA A 561 -6.62 -5.29 10.01
N MET A 562 -7.89 -5.24 9.60
CA MET A 562 -8.36 -5.91 8.37
C MET A 562 -7.63 -5.39 7.13
N LEU A 563 -7.47 -4.07 6.98
CA LEU A 563 -6.74 -3.48 5.85
C LEU A 563 -5.26 -3.88 5.85
N GLU A 564 -4.62 -3.96 7.02
CA GLU A 564 -3.25 -4.46 7.13
C GLU A 564 -3.13 -5.95 6.76
N VAL A 565 -4.12 -6.77 7.15
CA VAL A 565 -4.19 -8.18 6.75
C VAL A 565 -4.33 -8.30 5.22
N VAL A 566 -5.18 -7.48 4.60
CA VAL A 566 -5.32 -7.40 3.13
C VAL A 566 -3.99 -7.07 2.47
N ARG A 567 -3.28 -6.05 2.97
CA ARG A 567 -1.97 -5.64 2.47
C ARG A 567 -0.96 -6.80 2.53
N GLN A 568 -0.83 -7.47 3.67
CA GLN A 568 0.14 -8.56 3.84
C GLN A 568 -0.19 -9.79 2.99
N LEU A 569 -1.46 -10.20 2.91
CA LEU A 569 -1.89 -11.32 2.07
C LEU A 569 -1.72 -11.04 0.57
N THR A 570 -1.91 -9.80 0.16
CA THR A 570 -1.67 -9.37 -1.21
C THR A 570 -0.18 -9.33 -1.53
N ASP A 571 0.65 -8.82 -0.62
CA ASP A 571 2.12 -8.87 -0.75
C ASP A 571 2.62 -10.32 -0.91
N MET A 572 2.03 -11.29 -0.20
CA MET A 572 2.31 -12.70 -0.41
C MET A 572 1.94 -13.18 -1.82
N ASN A 573 0.73 -12.87 -2.30
CA ASN A 573 0.29 -13.20 -3.65
C ASN A 573 1.24 -12.60 -4.71
N ARG A 574 1.61 -11.33 -4.55
CA ARG A 574 2.55 -10.61 -5.43
C ARG A 574 3.92 -11.26 -5.48
N ASN A 575 4.33 -11.94 -4.40
CA ASN A 575 5.58 -12.70 -4.28
C ASN A 575 5.47 -14.17 -4.74
N GLY A 576 4.38 -14.52 -5.43
CA GLY A 576 4.18 -15.84 -6.05
C GLY A 576 3.60 -16.90 -5.12
N VAL A 577 3.16 -16.53 -3.92
CA VAL A 577 2.39 -17.43 -3.04
C VAL A 577 0.97 -17.50 -3.60
N LYS A 578 0.63 -18.59 -4.27
CA LYS A 578 -0.76 -18.85 -4.66
C LYS A 578 -1.48 -19.55 -3.52
N ARG A 579 -2.72 -19.17 -3.25
CA ARG A 579 -3.60 -19.78 -2.24
C ARG A 579 -4.68 -20.60 -2.95
N LYS A 580 -5.03 -21.77 -2.42
CA LYS A 580 -6.10 -22.58 -3.02
C LYS A 580 -7.46 -21.98 -2.74
N ASN A 581 -7.71 -21.51 -1.52
CA ASN A 581 -9.05 -21.13 -1.11
C ASN A 581 -9.28 -19.62 -1.16
N THR A 582 -10.52 -19.24 -1.45
CA THR A 582 -10.98 -17.86 -1.54
C THR A 582 -11.12 -17.23 -0.15
N ILE A 583 -10.73 -15.95 -0.06
CA ILE A 583 -10.91 -15.14 1.14
C ILE A 583 -11.87 -13.99 0.83
N ILE A 584 -12.82 -13.77 1.74
CA ILE A 584 -13.77 -12.66 1.71
C ILE A 584 -13.49 -11.74 2.90
N PHE A 585 -13.31 -10.46 2.61
CA PHE A 585 -13.20 -9.38 3.59
C PHE A 585 -14.50 -8.60 3.59
N VAL A 586 -15.03 -8.25 4.76
CA VAL A 586 -16.27 -7.47 4.87
C VAL A 586 -16.11 -6.37 5.92
N ALA A 587 -16.29 -5.12 5.51
CA ALA A 587 -16.56 -4.02 6.42
C ALA A 587 -18.08 -3.86 6.58
N PHE A 588 -18.62 -4.28 7.72
CA PHE A 588 -20.06 -4.22 7.98
C PHE A 588 -20.50 -2.79 8.31
N ASP A 589 -21.71 -2.43 7.87
CA ASP A 589 -22.41 -1.20 8.26
C ASP A 589 -23.54 -1.53 9.25
N LEU A 590 -23.87 -0.59 10.13
CA LEU A 590 -24.96 -0.70 11.13
C LEU A 590 -24.80 -1.88 12.09
N GLU A 591 -23.60 -2.10 12.60
CA GLU A 591 -23.39 -3.00 13.75
C GLU A 591 -24.06 -2.41 14.99
N GLU A 592 -23.80 -1.12 15.20
CA GLU A 592 -24.13 -0.36 16.41
C GLU A 592 -25.62 -0.05 16.53
N TYR A 593 -26.33 -0.18 15.41
CA TYR A 593 -27.76 0.05 15.37
C TYR A 593 -28.53 -1.16 15.90
N GLY A 594 -29.38 -0.91 16.90
CA GLY A 594 -30.23 -1.94 17.49
C GLY A 594 -29.52 -2.81 18.52
N SER A 595 -28.27 -2.51 18.90
CA SER A 595 -27.51 -3.20 19.96
C SER A 595 -28.13 -2.96 21.36
N CYS A 596 -29.28 -3.57 21.60
CA CYS A 596 -30.08 -3.41 22.81
C CYS A 596 -29.47 -4.10 24.05
N TYR A 597 -28.22 -4.56 23.97
CA TYR A 597 -27.51 -5.30 25.02
C TYR A 597 -27.15 -4.45 26.24
N GLN A 598 -27.30 -3.11 26.18
CA GLN A 598 -26.92 -2.19 27.25
C GLN A 598 -27.97 -2.04 28.38
N SER A 599 -29.13 -2.70 28.29
CA SER A 599 -30.11 -2.68 29.39
C SER A 599 -30.63 -4.09 29.67
N MET A 600 -30.56 -4.53 30.94
CA MET A 600 -31.00 -5.85 31.43
C MET A 600 -32.54 -6.06 31.36
N GLY A 601 -33.16 -5.83 30.19
CA GLY A 601 -34.62 -5.85 30.04
C GLY A 601 -35.16 -6.10 28.63
N CYS A 602 -34.34 -6.53 27.67
CA CYS A 602 -34.81 -6.72 26.30
C CYS A 602 -35.63 -7.99 26.12
N LYS A 603 -36.83 -7.82 25.53
CA LYS A 603 -37.62 -8.92 24.96
C LYS A 603 -37.12 -9.14 23.53
N LEU A 604 -36.56 -10.32 23.24
CA LEU A 604 -36.45 -10.84 21.87
C LEU A 604 -37.84 -10.67 21.19
N PRO A 605 -37.99 -10.10 19.99
CA PRO A 605 -37.00 -9.89 18.92
C PRO A 605 -36.98 -8.43 18.41
N GLN A 606 -35.96 -7.63 18.72
CA GLN A 606 -35.67 -6.39 17.98
C GLN A 606 -34.21 -6.43 17.57
N VAL A 607 -33.99 -6.19 16.28
CA VAL A 607 -32.89 -6.67 15.47
C VAL A 607 -31.60 -5.84 15.66
N PRO A 608 -30.51 -6.41 16.20
CA PRO A 608 -29.17 -5.80 16.16
C PRO A 608 -28.37 -6.27 14.93
N LEU A 609 -27.22 -5.63 14.66
CA LEU A 609 -26.19 -6.13 13.72
C LEU A 609 -26.67 -6.22 12.26
N ALA A 610 -27.23 -5.12 11.74
CA ALA A 610 -27.96 -5.15 10.48
C ALA A 610 -27.07 -5.54 9.29
N GLY A 611 -25.85 -5.01 9.20
CA GLY A 611 -24.92 -5.28 8.09
C GLY A 611 -24.60 -6.76 7.92
N SER A 612 -24.14 -7.42 8.98
CA SER A 612 -23.81 -8.85 8.94
C SER A 612 -25.04 -9.74 8.73
N ARG A 613 -26.19 -9.35 9.28
CA ARG A 613 -27.45 -10.04 9.04
C ARG A 613 -27.87 -9.98 7.57
N HIS A 614 -27.91 -8.78 6.99
CA HIS A 614 -28.27 -8.61 5.56
C HIS A 614 -27.24 -9.30 4.66
N PHE A 615 -25.96 -9.28 5.02
CA PHE A 615 -24.90 -9.99 4.30
C PHE A 615 -25.21 -11.49 4.22
N LEU A 616 -25.58 -12.12 5.35
CA LEU A 616 -25.91 -13.54 5.40
C LEU A 616 -27.26 -13.90 4.76
N GLN A 617 -28.23 -12.99 4.79
CA GLN A 617 -29.57 -13.23 4.25
C GLN A 617 -29.67 -12.99 2.75
N THR A 618 -28.89 -12.05 2.22
CA THR A 618 -29.03 -11.58 0.83
C THR A 618 -27.76 -11.78 0.03
N TRP A 619 -26.63 -11.20 0.45
CA TRP A 619 -25.43 -11.15 -0.37
C TRP A 619 -24.75 -12.51 -0.49
N LEU A 620 -24.41 -13.15 0.63
CA LEU A 620 -23.63 -14.39 0.64
C LEU A 620 -24.36 -15.53 -0.09
N PRO A 621 -25.67 -15.77 0.14
CA PRO A 621 -26.40 -16.81 -0.58
C PRO A 621 -26.46 -16.54 -2.09
N ALA A 622 -26.73 -15.29 -2.50
CA ALA A 622 -26.78 -14.91 -3.90
C ALA A 622 -25.39 -15.06 -4.56
N TRP A 623 -24.35 -14.61 -3.88
CA TRP A 623 -22.98 -14.72 -4.37
C TRP A 623 -22.52 -16.18 -4.50
N LEU A 624 -22.84 -17.04 -3.52
CA LEU A 624 -22.56 -18.47 -3.61
C LEU A 624 -23.29 -19.12 -4.79
N SER A 625 -24.58 -18.81 -4.97
CA SER A 625 -25.38 -19.33 -6.08
C SER A 625 -24.81 -18.91 -7.44
N ILE A 626 -24.47 -17.63 -7.62
CA ILE A 626 -23.92 -17.10 -8.88
C ILE A 626 -22.57 -17.74 -9.22
N ASN A 627 -21.68 -17.90 -8.23
CA ASN A 627 -20.30 -18.30 -8.50
C ASN A 627 -20.07 -19.82 -8.45
N TYR A 628 -20.95 -20.60 -7.80
CA TYR A 628 -20.79 -22.05 -7.62
C TYR A 628 -22.00 -22.87 -8.09
N GLY A 629 -23.12 -22.23 -8.47
CA GLY A 629 -24.34 -22.88 -8.95
C GLY A 629 -25.19 -23.52 -7.83
N ASN A 630 -26.18 -24.31 -8.23
CA ASN A 630 -27.10 -25.03 -7.32
C ASN A 630 -26.55 -26.38 -6.83
N ALA A 631 -25.30 -26.73 -7.17
CA ALA A 631 -24.62 -27.90 -6.62
C ALA A 631 -24.25 -27.66 -5.15
N ILE A 632 -23.81 -28.70 -4.42
CA ILE A 632 -23.39 -28.57 -3.01
C ILE A 632 -22.41 -27.38 -2.90
N PRO A 633 -22.79 -26.28 -2.22
CA PRO A 633 -21.97 -25.08 -2.17
C PRO A 633 -20.62 -25.38 -1.52
N PRO A 634 -19.57 -24.60 -1.83
CA PRO A 634 -18.27 -24.75 -1.19
C PRO A 634 -18.43 -24.67 0.33
N GLY A 635 -17.59 -25.40 1.07
CA GLY A 635 -17.59 -25.30 2.52
C GLY A 635 -17.04 -23.93 2.94
N MET A 636 -17.66 -23.29 3.94
CA MET A 636 -17.04 -22.15 4.63
C MET A 636 -16.18 -22.69 5.77
N HIS A 637 -14.86 -22.45 5.75
CA HIS A 637 -13.98 -22.80 6.87
C HIS A 637 -14.31 -21.99 8.13
N GLY A 638 -14.77 -20.76 7.92
CA GLY A 638 -15.33 -19.90 8.95
C GLY A 638 -14.94 -18.44 8.75
N VAL A 639 -15.43 -17.58 9.62
CA VAL A 639 -15.14 -16.15 9.64
C VAL A 639 -14.44 -15.75 10.93
N ILE A 640 -13.45 -14.87 10.82
CA ILE A 640 -12.85 -14.18 11.97
C ILE A 640 -13.52 -12.80 12.04
N ILE A 641 -14.16 -12.47 13.16
CA ILE A 641 -14.77 -11.17 13.40
C ILE A 641 -13.93 -10.39 14.40
N LEU A 642 -13.64 -9.14 14.05
CA LEU A 642 -12.85 -8.20 14.84
C LEU A 642 -13.76 -7.10 15.37
N ASP A 643 -13.68 -6.83 16.66
CA ASP A 643 -14.42 -5.78 17.34
C ASP A 643 -13.66 -5.46 18.62
N THR A 644 -13.38 -4.16 18.84
CA THR A 644 -12.61 -3.61 19.97
C THR A 644 -11.30 -4.35 20.19
N MET A 645 -10.21 -3.85 19.59
CA MET A 645 -9.04 -4.69 19.28
C MET A 645 -7.70 -4.09 19.75
N MET A 646 -7.72 -2.91 20.35
CA MET A 646 -6.53 -2.08 20.51
C MET A 646 -6.18 -1.78 21.98
N GLU A 647 -7.10 -1.86 22.93
CA GLU A 647 -6.83 -1.53 24.34
C GLU A 647 -5.97 -2.61 25.02
N TYR A 648 -4.70 -2.24 25.28
CA TYR A 648 -3.71 -3.06 25.97
C TYR A 648 -3.27 -2.37 27.25
N ASN A 649 -3.52 -3.00 28.41
CA ASN A 649 -3.32 -2.35 29.69
C ASN A 649 -2.68 -3.26 30.75
N THR A 650 -1.44 -2.96 31.11
CA THR A 650 -0.64 -3.73 32.09
C THR A 650 -0.84 -3.32 33.56
N SER A 651 -1.71 -2.35 33.83
CA SER A 651 -2.02 -1.94 35.20
C SER A 651 -2.80 -3.04 35.92
N ALA A 652 -2.50 -3.23 37.20
CA ALA A 652 -3.27 -4.15 38.04
C ALA A 652 -4.76 -3.80 38.02
N ARG A 653 -5.62 -4.81 37.84
CA ARG A 653 -7.08 -4.68 37.78
C ARG A 653 -7.60 -3.78 36.65
N SER A 654 -6.84 -3.66 35.57
CA SER A 654 -7.31 -3.00 34.35
C SER A 654 -8.34 -3.86 33.60
N GLN A 655 -8.39 -5.18 33.81
CA GLN A 655 -9.46 -6.05 33.34
C GLN A 655 -10.53 -6.22 34.43
N MET A 656 -11.76 -5.87 34.11
CA MET A 656 -12.94 -6.04 34.96
C MET A 656 -13.73 -7.29 34.55
N ILE A 657 -14.25 -8.02 35.54
CA ILE A 657 -15.33 -9.00 35.35
C ILE A 657 -16.53 -8.47 36.15
N PRO A 658 -17.71 -8.26 35.53
CA PRO A 658 -18.83 -7.64 36.24
C PRO A 658 -19.24 -8.43 37.49
N PRO A 659 -19.42 -7.78 38.65
CA PRO A 659 -19.76 -8.47 39.90
C PRO A 659 -21.02 -9.33 39.81
N GLN A 660 -21.96 -8.95 38.94
CA GLN A 660 -23.23 -9.66 38.76
C GLN A 660 -23.05 -11.02 38.08
N ILE A 661 -21.97 -11.22 37.32
CA ILE A 661 -21.72 -12.45 36.56
C ILE A 661 -20.45 -13.17 36.98
N VAL A 662 -19.69 -12.66 37.95
CA VAL A 662 -18.36 -13.20 38.30
C VAL A 662 -18.39 -14.68 38.68
N ASP A 663 -19.40 -15.12 39.45
CA ASP A 663 -19.55 -16.52 39.83
C ASP A 663 -19.94 -17.41 38.63
N ALA A 664 -20.80 -16.91 37.75
CA ALA A 664 -21.18 -17.59 36.51
C ALA A 664 -19.99 -17.69 35.56
N PHE A 665 -19.21 -16.61 35.41
CA PHE A 665 -18.01 -16.57 34.59
C PHE A 665 -16.94 -17.52 35.12
N LYS A 666 -16.70 -17.54 36.44
CA LYS A 666 -15.77 -18.48 37.08
C LYS A 666 -16.20 -19.93 36.89
N THR A 667 -17.51 -20.19 36.88
CA THR A 667 -18.05 -21.53 36.64
C THR A 667 -17.92 -21.95 35.17
N ALA A 668 -18.18 -21.03 34.24
CA ALA A 668 -18.13 -21.30 32.80
C ALA A 668 -16.69 -21.38 32.27
N PHE A 669 -15.78 -20.55 32.79
CA PHE A 669 -14.41 -20.40 32.32
C PHE A 669 -13.39 -20.46 33.48
N PRO A 670 -13.33 -21.58 34.22
CA PRO A 670 -12.50 -21.69 35.42
C PRO A 670 -11.01 -21.51 35.15
N GLU A 671 -10.52 -22.00 34.01
CA GLU A 671 -9.11 -21.86 33.60
C GLU A 671 -8.75 -20.41 33.27
N THR A 672 -9.57 -19.75 32.44
CA THR A 672 -9.40 -18.34 32.06
C THR A 672 -9.50 -17.42 33.28
N PHE A 673 -10.47 -17.65 34.16
CA PHE A 673 -10.59 -16.90 35.41
C PHE A 673 -9.34 -17.07 36.29
N ALA A 674 -8.84 -18.30 36.44
CA ALA A 674 -7.63 -18.56 37.22
C ALA A 674 -6.39 -17.88 36.61
N SER A 675 -6.26 -17.89 35.27
CA SER A 675 -5.20 -17.21 34.53
C SER A 675 -5.21 -15.71 34.82
N ILE A 676 -6.33 -15.02 34.54
CA ILE A 676 -6.50 -13.58 34.76
C ILE A 676 -6.30 -13.20 36.23
N ALA A 677 -6.85 -14.00 37.17
CA ALA A 677 -6.70 -13.74 38.59
C ALA A 677 -5.24 -13.88 39.06
N SER A 678 -4.49 -14.84 38.50
CA SER A 678 -3.08 -15.05 38.82
C SER A 678 -2.18 -13.91 38.36
N ASP A 679 -2.57 -13.19 37.30
CA ASP A 679 -1.90 -11.98 36.82
C ASP A 679 -2.57 -10.69 37.31
N ASN A 680 -3.24 -10.75 38.47
CA ASN A 680 -3.81 -9.59 39.16
C ASN A 680 -4.78 -8.77 38.27
N PHE A 681 -5.53 -9.46 37.42
CA PHE A 681 -6.57 -8.88 36.55
C PHE A 681 -6.03 -7.78 35.62
N ARG A 682 -4.85 -7.98 35.04
CA ARG A 682 -4.36 -7.13 33.96
C ARG A 682 -5.10 -7.42 32.66
N GLY A 683 -5.31 -6.39 31.84
CA GLY A 683 -5.89 -6.45 30.50
C GLY A 683 -4.81 -6.48 29.41
N ASP A 684 -3.82 -7.35 29.55
CA ASP A 684 -2.66 -7.47 28.65
C ASP A 684 -2.79 -8.65 27.66
N PHE A 685 -4.02 -9.09 27.42
CA PHE A 685 -4.37 -10.25 26.60
C PHE A 685 -5.44 -9.95 25.54
N LEU A 686 -5.47 -10.73 24.46
CA LEU A 686 -6.57 -10.76 23.49
C LEU A 686 -7.58 -11.86 23.89
N ASN A 687 -8.89 -11.61 23.79
CA ASN A 687 -9.88 -12.67 23.93
C ASN A 687 -10.11 -13.39 22.60
N LEU A 688 -10.18 -14.72 22.66
CA LEU A 688 -10.59 -15.61 21.58
C LEU A 688 -11.88 -16.34 22.01
N ILE A 689 -13.00 -15.93 21.43
CA ILE A 689 -14.33 -16.44 21.78
C ILE A 689 -14.86 -17.31 20.63
N TYR A 690 -15.34 -18.51 20.94
CA TYR A 690 -15.76 -19.52 19.94
C TYR A 690 -16.68 -20.59 20.55
N ARG A 691 -17.42 -21.35 19.72
CA ARG A 691 -18.25 -22.48 20.19
C ARG A 691 -17.55 -23.84 20.09
N GLN A 692 -17.80 -24.73 21.04
CA GLN A 692 -17.34 -26.12 21.05
C GLN A 692 -18.49 -27.10 21.37
N PRO A 693 -18.54 -28.30 20.76
CA PRO A 693 -17.59 -28.87 19.79
C PRO A 693 -18.01 -28.60 18.32
N THR A 694 -18.13 -27.34 17.94
CA THR A 694 -18.41 -26.96 16.54
C THR A 694 -17.11 -26.78 15.74
N ASN A 695 -17.20 -26.55 14.44
CA ASN A 695 -16.05 -26.22 13.60
C ASN A 695 -15.36 -24.90 14.01
N ASP A 696 -15.97 -24.06 14.85
CA ASP A 696 -15.30 -22.88 15.42
C ASP A 696 -14.05 -23.30 16.21
N SER A 697 -14.06 -24.49 16.84
CA SER A 697 -12.91 -25.01 17.60
C SER A 697 -11.70 -25.26 16.71
N TYR A 698 -11.90 -25.65 15.44
CA TYR A 698 -10.80 -25.78 14.47
C TYR A 698 -10.23 -24.41 14.11
N LEU A 699 -11.09 -23.43 13.81
CA LEU A 699 -10.68 -22.06 13.50
C LEU A 699 -9.94 -21.41 14.68
N ALA A 700 -10.44 -21.59 15.90
CA ALA A 700 -9.82 -21.12 17.14
C ALA A 700 -8.46 -21.78 17.38
N ALA A 701 -8.34 -23.09 17.16
CA ALA A 701 -7.07 -23.80 17.30
C ALA A 701 -5.99 -23.30 16.31
N GLU A 702 -6.37 -23.06 15.05
CA GLU A 702 -5.47 -22.50 14.04
C GLU A 702 -5.03 -21.06 14.37
N PHE A 703 -5.95 -20.25 14.89
CA PHE A 703 -5.62 -18.90 15.38
C PHE A 703 -4.69 -18.94 16.58
N LEU A 704 -5.00 -19.74 17.60
CA LEU A 704 -4.19 -19.87 18.81
C LEU A 704 -2.79 -20.41 18.50
N SER A 705 -2.69 -21.39 17.60
CA SER A 705 -1.41 -21.89 17.07
C SER A 705 -0.63 -20.76 16.41
N SER A 706 -1.27 -19.99 15.53
CA SER A 706 -0.65 -18.86 14.85
C SER A 706 -0.17 -17.78 15.82
N TRP A 707 -0.98 -17.40 16.81
CA TRP A 707 -0.61 -16.44 17.85
C TRP A 707 0.63 -16.87 18.65
N ARG A 708 0.65 -18.12 19.11
CA ARG A 708 1.75 -18.69 19.92
C ARG A 708 3.05 -18.78 19.11
N GLU A 709 2.98 -19.19 17.85
CA GLU A 709 4.15 -19.29 16.98
C GLU A 709 4.82 -17.95 16.66
N LEU A 710 4.10 -16.82 16.77
CA LEU A 710 4.65 -15.50 16.50
C LEU A 710 5.63 -15.02 17.56
N GLY A 711 5.61 -15.60 18.76
CA GLY A 711 6.54 -15.29 19.84
C GLY A 711 6.59 -13.81 20.20
N LYS A 712 5.76 -13.38 21.14
CA LYS A 712 5.89 -12.08 21.83
C LYS A 712 5.41 -12.29 23.27
N ALA A 713 6.34 -12.60 24.19
CA ALA A 713 6.07 -12.91 25.60
C ALA A 713 5.43 -11.76 26.40
N LYS A 714 5.15 -10.62 25.76
CA LYS A 714 4.48 -9.45 26.34
C LYS A 714 2.96 -9.47 26.16
N TYR A 715 2.46 -10.16 25.12
CA TYR A 715 1.06 -10.08 24.70
C TYR A 715 0.40 -11.45 24.81
N GLU A 716 -0.51 -11.58 25.77
CA GLU A 716 -1.17 -12.84 26.12
C GLU A 716 -2.45 -13.07 25.31
N ILE A 717 -3.04 -14.26 25.41
CA ILE A 717 -4.31 -14.61 24.77
C ILE A 717 -5.13 -15.50 25.68
N GLU A 718 -6.39 -15.15 25.88
CA GLU A 718 -7.33 -15.90 26.71
C GLU A 718 -8.43 -16.50 25.84
N SER A 719 -8.74 -17.77 26.07
CA SER A 719 -9.77 -18.50 25.31
C SER A 719 -11.06 -18.59 26.11
N LEU A 720 -12.19 -18.35 25.47
CA LEU A 720 -13.52 -18.43 26.06
C LEU A 720 -14.40 -19.36 25.22
N PRO A 721 -14.27 -20.69 25.41
CA PRO A 721 -15.04 -21.66 24.64
C PRO A 721 -16.47 -21.83 25.17
N LEU A 722 -17.46 -21.63 24.31
CA LEU A 722 -18.89 -21.70 24.61
C LEU A 722 -19.46 -23.07 24.22
N THR A 723 -20.39 -23.61 25.00
CA THR A 723 -20.91 -24.98 24.80
C THR A 723 -22.22 -25.08 24.02
N PHE A 724 -22.86 -23.94 23.71
CA PHE A 724 -24.08 -23.94 22.90
C PHE A 724 -23.77 -24.02 21.40
N ILE A 725 -24.72 -24.57 20.63
CA ILE A 725 -24.65 -24.57 19.16
C ILE A 725 -25.32 -23.30 18.63
N LYS A 726 -26.63 -23.14 18.84
CA LYS A 726 -27.34 -21.87 18.60
C LYS A 726 -27.84 -21.28 19.92
N PHE A 727 -27.70 -19.97 20.08
CA PHE A 727 -28.21 -19.23 21.22
C PHE A 727 -29.74 -19.29 21.30
N SER A 728 -30.42 -19.32 20.15
CA SER A 728 -31.88 -19.48 20.06
C SER A 728 -32.39 -20.77 20.70
N GLU A 729 -31.57 -21.84 20.74
CA GLU A 729 -31.93 -23.17 21.27
C GLU A 729 -31.78 -23.29 22.79
N ILE A 730 -31.15 -22.32 23.46
CA ILE A 730 -30.97 -22.36 24.93
C ILE A 730 -32.34 -22.21 25.60
N SER A 731 -32.69 -23.14 26.48
CA SER A 731 -34.00 -23.13 27.16
C SER A 731 -33.98 -22.39 28.50
N SER A 732 -32.83 -22.34 29.19
CA SER A 732 -32.67 -21.71 30.50
C SER A 732 -32.61 -20.18 30.40
N PRO A 733 -33.55 -19.44 31.01
CA PRO A 733 -33.50 -17.96 31.03
C PRO A 733 -32.27 -17.42 31.75
N LEU A 734 -31.83 -18.10 32.81
CA LEU A 734 -30.63 -17.72 33.56
C LEU A 734 -29.38 -17.85 32.70
N GLU A 735 -29.27 -18.95 31.95
CA GLU A 735 -28.14 -19.20 31.04
C GLU A 735 -28.15 -18.20 29.88
N LYS A 736 -29.33 -17.91 29.30
CA LYS A 736 -29.48 -16.85 28.30
C LYS A 736 -28.99 -15.50 28.81
N ASN A 737 -29.37 -15.09 30.03
CA ASN A 737 -28.95 -13.81 30.60
C ASN A 737 -27.44 -13.69 30.79
N VAL A 738 -26.73 -14.80 30.99
CA VAL A 738 -25.26 -14.80 31.09
C VAL A 738 -24.64 -14.76 29.68
N LEU A 739 -25.12 -15.61 28.77
CA LEU A 739 -24.51 -15.83 27.47
C LEU A 739 -24.85 -14.76 26.42
N ILE A 740 -25.88 -13.97 26.65
CA ILE A 740 -26.33 -12.89 25.75
C ILE A 740 -25.20 -11.88 25.45
N ASN A 741 -24.29 -11.63 26.40
CA ASN A 741 -23.15 -10.73 26.21
C ASN A 741 -22.15 -11.24 25.15
N PHE A 742 -22.15 -12.55 24.85
CA PHE A 742 -21.33 -13.13 23.80
C PHE A 742 -21.99 -13.09 22.42
N MET A 743 -23.20 -12.54 22.29
CA MET A 743 -23.94 -12.41 21.03
C MET A 743 -23.98 -10.98 20.49
N ARG A 744 -23.20 -10.07 21.09
CA ARG A 744 -23.34 -8.62 20.88
C ARG A 744 -22.67 -8.06 19.64
N SER A 745 -21.89 -8.86 18.91
CA SER A 745 -21.10 -8.44 17.75
C SER A 745 -21.44 -9.28 16.51
N ASP A 746 -20.96 -8.88 15.33
CA ASP A 746 -21.36 -9.41 14.02
C ASP A 746 -21.26 -10.94 13.89
N HIS A 747 -20.39 -11.61 14.65
CA HIS A 747 -20.26 -13.08 14.66
C HIS A 747 -21.54 -13.78 15.10
N GLY A 748 -22.37 -13.13 15.93
CA GLY A 748 -23.62 -13.70 16.43
C GLY A 748 -24.57 -14.11 15.30
N ASN A 749 -24.65 -13.32 14.22
CA ASN A 749 -25.45 -13.65 13.05
C ASN A 749 -24.90 -14.87 12.29
N PHE A 750 -23.59 -15.11 12.30
CA PHE A 750 -22.99 -16.31 11.71
C PHE A 750 -23.35 -17.56 12.52
N TRP A 751 -23.27 -17.48 13.85
CA TRP A 751 -23.67 -18.58 14.74
C TRP A 751 -25.16 -18.93 14.62
N GLU A 752 -26.04 -17.94 14.45
CA GLU A 752 -27.48 -18.18 14.29
C GLU A 752 -27.90 -18.53 12.86
N SER A 753 -27.02 -18.38 11.87
CA SER A 753 -27.34 -18.54 10.45
C SER A 753 -28.02 -19.88 10.12
N ASP A 754 -29.05 -19.85 9.29
CA ASP A 754 -29.73 -21.05 8.78
C ASP A 754 -29.10 -21.60 7.49
N LEU A 755 -28.01 -20.99 7.01
CA LEU A 755 -27.22 -21.52 5.89
C LEU A 755 -26.53 -22.85 6.24
N ASN A 756 -26.41 -23.16 7.53
CA ASN A 756 -25.96 -24.44 8.06
C ASN A 756 -26.80 -24.79 9.29
N VAL A 757 -27.14 -26.07 9.46
CA VAL A 757 -27.95 -26.56 10.59
C VAL A 757 -27.36 -26.15 11.95
N ASN A 758 -26.03 -26.08 12.06
CA ASN A 758 -25.33 -25.72 13.29
C ASN A 758 -24.85 -24.25 13.33
N GLY A 759 -25.30 -23.42 12.40
CA GLY A 759 -24.71 -22.10 12.14
C GLY A 759 -23.40 -22.17 11.36
N LEU A 760 -22.97 -21.03 10.82
CA LEU A 760 -21.69 -20.92 10.13
C LEU A 760 -20.54 -20.80 11.15
N PRO A 761 -19.37 -21.39 10.87
CA PRO A 761 -18.26 -21.31 11.82
C PRO A 761 -17.74 -19.88 11.95
N ALA A 762 -17.59 -19.40 13.19
CA ALA A 762 -17.06 -18.05 13.44
C ALA A 762 -16.27 -18.00 14.76
N ILE A 763 -15.22 -17.18 14.78
CA ILE A 763 -14.54 -16.77 16.02
C ILE A 763 -14.63 -15.25 16.17
N TRP A 764 -14.74 -14.80 17.41
CA TRP A 764 -14.73 -13.39 17.78
C TRP A 764 -13.45 -13.06 18.53
N LEU A 765 -12.73 -12.07 18.03
CA LEU A 765 -11.55 -11.50 18.67
C LEU A 765 -11.94 -10.14 19.24
N THR A 766 -11.55 -9.88 20.50
CA THR A 766 -11.82 -8.62 21.19
C THR A 766 -10.88 -8.41 22.38
N ASP A 767 -10.60 -7.17 22.74
CA ASP A 767 -9.96 -6.74 23.98
C ASP A 767 -10.95 -6.58 25.13
N SER A 768 -12.20 -7.00 24.98
CA SER A 768 -13.30 -6.89 25.95
C SER A 768 -13.86 -5.49 26.21
N ALA A 769 -13.48 -4.48 25.42
CA ALA A 769 -14.11 -3.17 25.35
C ALA A 769 -14.39 -2.53 26.73
N ASN A 770 -15.67 -2.30 27.08
CA ASN A 770 -16.16 -1.72 28.33
C ASN A 770 -15.80 -2.47 29.62
N PHE A 771 -15.04 -3.55 29.52
CA PHE A 771 -14.49 -4.27 30.65
C PHE A 771 -12.98 -4.05 30.83
N ARG A 772 -12.35 -3.17 30.05
CA ARG A 772 -10.90 -2.96 30.12
C ARG A 772 -10.49 -1.49 30.17
N GLY A 773 -9.54 -1.19 31.04
CA GLY A 773 -8.74 0.05 31.01
C GLY A 773 -9.56 1.31 30.85
N ASP A 774 -9.15 2.17 29.92
CA ASP A 774 -9.87 3.41 29.62
C ASP A 774 -11.22 3.16 28.93
N MET A 775 -11.36 2.03 28.22
CA MET A 775 -12.62 1.66 27.57
C MET A 775 -13.76 1.38 28.57
N ILE A 776 -13.49 1.13 29.85
CA ILE A 776 -14.53 1.06 30.90
C ILE A 776 -15.38 2.33 30.95
N GLN A 777 -14.77 3.50 30.72
CA GLN A 777 -15.44 4.80 30.69
C GLN A 777 -15.59 5.37 29.26
N CYS A 778 -14.84 4.84 28.29
CA CYS A 778 -14.81 5.35 26.91
C CYS A 778 -15.65 4.58 25.90
N TYR A 779 -16.04 3.33 26.19
CA TYR A 779 -16.90 2.57 25.30
C TYR A 779 -18.22 3.31 25.04
N HIS A 780 -18.53 3.57 23.77
CA HIS A 780 -19.67 4.38 23.31
C HIS A 780 -19.67 5.84 23.82
N HIS A 781 -18.52 6.39 24.19
CA HIS A 781 -18.35 7.76 24.64
C HIS A 781 -17.25 8.50 23.86
N GLU A 782 -17.24 9.84 23.89
CA GLU A 782 -16.31 10.68 23.12
C GLU A 782 -14.81 10.40 23.38
N CYS A 783 -14.48 9.77 24.51
CA CYS A 783 -13.08 9.46 24.85
C CYS A 783 -12.51 8.22 24.15
N ASP A 784 -13.32 7.43 23.43
CA ASP A 784 -12.81 6.47 22.44
C ASP A 784 -12.33 7.24 21.19
N ASN A 785 -11.15 7.83 21.30
CA ASN A 785 -10.56 8.72 20.31
C ASN A 785 -9.04 8.53 20.19
N LEU A 786 -8.42 9.29 19.28
CA LEU A 786 -6.99 9.18 18.98
C LEU A 786 -6.08 9.45 20.18
N GLN A 787 -6.47 10.38 21.06
CA GLN A 787 -5.63 10.81 22.17
C GLN A 787 -5.50 9.72 23.23
N VAL A 788 -6.58 8.96 23.46
CA VAL A 788 -6.61 7.88 24.45
C VAL A 788 -6.13 6.58 23.83
N MET A 789 -6.67 6.19 22.67
CA MET A 789 -6.49 4.85 22.13
C MET A 789 -5.21 4.66 21.30
N LEU A 790 -4.73 5.68 20.58
CA LEU A 790 -3.63 5.53 19.61
C LEU A 790 -2.24 5.68 20.25
N THR A 791 -1.95 4.84 21.26
CA THR A 791 -0.63 4.76 21.91
C THR A 791 0.31 3.79 21.18
N ASP A 792 1.61 3.88 21.47
CA ASP A 792 2.60 2.94 20.91
C ASP A 792 2.40 1.51 21.43
N GLU A 793 1.87 1.31 22.64
CA GLU A 793 1.61 -0.04 23.14
C GLU A 793 0.41 -0.67 22.43
N ASN A 794 -0.70 0.08 22.39
CA ASN A 794 -1.96 -0.28 21.76
C ASN A 794 -1.80 -0.64 20.28
N ILE A 795 -1.11 0.21 19.49
CA ILE A 795 -0.90 -0.08 18.07
C ILE A 795 0.02 -1.30 17.83
N ASN A 796 0.98 -1.56 18.71
CA ASN A 796 1.87 -2.72 18.59
C ASN A 796 1.17 -4.02 19.01
N PHE A 797 0.23 -3.94 19.96
CA PHE A 797 -0.68 -5.02 20.31
C PHE A 797 -1.59 -5.35 19.12
N LEU A 798 -2.27 -4.36 18.55
CA LEU A 798 -3.08 -4.52 17.34
C LEU A 798 -2.28 -5.09 16.16
N GLY A 799 -1.03 -4.63 15.97
CA GLY A 799 -0.13 -5.18 14.96
C GLY A 799 0.21 -6.66 15.16
N LYS A 800 0.37 -7.14 16.42
CA LYS A 800 0.50 -8.59 16.68
C LYS A 800 -0.77 -9.33 16.28
N THR A 801 -1.94 -8.76 16.55
CA THR A 801 -3.21 -9.37 16.19
C THR A 801 -3.35 -9.50 14.67
N ALA A 802 -3.03 -8.44 13.91
CA ALA A 802 -2.99 -8.49 12.45
C ALA A 802 -2.02 -9.58 11.93
N ASP A 803 -0.80 -9.66 12.49
CA ASP A 803 0.17 -10.72 12.15
C ASP A 803 -0.40 -12.13 12.39
N ALA A 804 -1.10 -12.33 13.51
CA ALA A 804 -1.70 -13.61 13.88
C ALA A 804 -2.84 -13.99 12.92
N ILE A 805 -3.67 -13.03 12.53
CA ILE A 805 -4.75 -13.22 11.55
C ILE A 805 -4.15 -13.59 10.19
N VAL A 806 -3.13 -12.86 9.71
CA VAL A 806 -2.45 -13.15 8.44
C VAL A 806 -1.93 -14.58 8.41
N LYS A 807 -1.26 -15.01 9.48
CA LYS A 807 -0.72 -16.36 9.59
C LYS A 807 -1.82 -17.43 9.62
N THR A 808 -2.91 -17.16 10.33
CA THR A 808 -4.09 -18.04 10.41
C THR A 808 -4.74 -18.21 9.03
N MET A 809 -5.05 -17.10 8.37
CA MET A 809 -5.66 -17.11 7.04
C MET A 809 -4.74 -17.74 6.00
N HIS A 810 -3.42 -17.53 6.12
CA HIS A 810 -2.44 -18.21 5.27
C HIS A 810 -2.53 -19.73 5.41
N LYS A 811 -2.53 -20.27 6.63
CA LYS A 811 -2.68 -21.71 6.89
C LYS A 811 -3.99 -22.27 6.32
N LEU A 812 -5.11 -21.62 6.64
CA LEU A 812 -6.46 -22.06 6.23
C LEU A 812 -6.69 -21.99 4.72
N SER A 813 -6.01 -21.06 4.04
CA SER A 813 -6.17 -20.85 2.60
C SER A 813 -5.40 -21.85 1.73
N GLU A 814 -4.69 -22.80 2.34
CA GLU A 814 -3.89 -23.85 1.71
C GLU A 814 -2.99 -23.31 0.58
N PRO A 815 -1.80 -22.76 0.88
CA PRO A 815 -0.91 -22.23 -0.15
C PRO A 815 -0.51 -23.33 -1.15
N SER A 816 -0.80 -23.13 -2.43
CA SER A 816 -0.41 -24.04 -3.50
C SER A 816 1.08 -23.88 -3.79
N GLY A 817 1.88 -24.75 -3.17
CA GLY A 817 3.34 -24.73 -3.21
C GLY A 817 3.97 -26.05 -2.81
N SER A 818 3.32 -27.19 -3.08
CA SER A 818 3.97 -28.50 -3.20
C SER A 818 3.70 -29.07 -4.60
N GLY A 819 4.28 -28.47 -5.64
CA GLY A 819 4.28 -29.02 -6.99
C GLY A 819 4.05 -28.01 -8.10
N ILE A 820 5.12 -27.39 -8.59
CA ILE A 820 5.22 -26.96 -9.99
C ILE A 820 6.55 -27.53 -10.50
N LYS A 821 6.47 -28.30 -11.60
CA LYS A 821 7.60 -28.94 -12.27
C LYS A 821 8.65 -27.90 -12.61
N ALA A 822 9.88 -28.11 -12.16
CA ALA A 822 11.03 -27.39 -12.66
C ALA A 822 11.15 -27.65 -14.17
N ASP A 823 11.22 -26.57 -14.93
CA ASP A 823 11.70 -26.58 -16.30
C ASP A 823 13.09 -27.21 -16.33
N SER A 824 13.22 -28.28 -17.10
CA SER A 824 14.39 -29.15 -17.13
C SER A 824 15.52 -28.51 -17.92
N SER A 825 16.20 -27.52 -17.33
CA SER A 825 17.57 -27.17 -17.73
C SER A 825 18.55 -27.82 -16.73
N TYR A 826 18.77 -29.12 -16.88
CA TYR A 826 19.80 -29.84 -16.12
C TYR A 826 21.18 -29.35 -16.55
N LYS A 827 21.91 -28.67 -15.66
CA LYS A 827 23.38 -28.75 -15.66
C LYS A 827 23.77 -29.94 -14.78
N THR A 828 24.07 -31.04 -15.44
CA THR A 828 24.67 -32.24 -14.87
C THR A 828 26.04 -31.86 -14.28
N ILE A 829 26.20 -31.93 -12.95
CA ILE A 829 27.53 -31.99 -12.35
C ILE A 829 27.91 -33.46 -12.37
N SER A 830 28.75 -33.85 -13.34
CA SER A 830 29.32 -35.19 -13.38
C SER A 830 30.27 -35.38 -12.19
N ALA A 831 30.38 -36.63 -11.72
CA ALA A 831 31.31 -37.07 -10.68
C ALA A 831 32.81 -36.88 -11.02
N GLY A 832 33.16 -36.08 -12.04
CA GLY A 832 34.52 -35.63 -12.34
C GLY A 832 34.93 -34.36 -11.57
N GLY A 833 33.99 -33.63 -10.96
CA GLY A 833 34.28 -32.37 -10.24
C GLY A 833 34.83 -32.53 -8.82
N ILE A 834 34.76 -33.73 -8.24
CA ILE A 834 35.26 -34.01 -6.88
C ILE A 834 36.71 -34.52 -6.89
N PHE A 835 37.22 -34.97 -8.05
CA PHE A 835 38.63 -35.34 -8.20
C PHE A 835 39.56 -34.17 -8.59
N GLY A 836 39.01 -33.05 -9.10
CA GLY A 836 39.80 -31.86 -9.46
C GLY A 836 40.16 -30.93 -8.29
N ILE A 837 39.41 -30.99 -7.17
CA ILE A 837 39.64 -30.12 -6.00
C ILE A 837 40.46 -30.82 -4.91
N ILE A 838 40.56 -32.15 -4.94
CA ILE A 838 41.42 -32.93 -4.03
C ILE A 838 42.87 -33.01 -4.55
N ILE A 839 43.13 -32.75 -5.84
CA ILE A 839 44.50 -32.73 -6.41
C ILE A 839 45.11 -31.32 -6.42
N ALA A 840 44.32 -30.24 -6.36
CA ALA A 840 44.84 -28.87 -6.23
C ALA A 840 45.27 -28.49 -4.79
N VAL A 841 44.90 -29.29 -3.79
CA VAL A 841 45.34 -29.10 -2.38
C VAL A 841 46.56 -29.99 -2.04
N ILE A 842 46.95 -30.92 -2.91
CA ILE A 842 48.10 -31.82 -2.69
C ILE A 842 49.35 -31.45 -3.52
N VAL A 843 49.26 -30.54 -4.50
CA VAL A 843 50.42 -30.15 -5.34
C VAL A 843 51.00 -28.75 -5.03
N LEU A 844 50.43 -27.98 -4.09
CA LEU A 844 50.98 -26.66 -3.69
C LEU A 844 51.47 -26.56 -2.23
N GLN A 845 51.82 -27.68 -1.59
CA GLN A 845 52.55 -27.70 -0.30
C GLN A 845 53.79 -28.60 -0.28
N ILE A 846 54.50 -28.73 -1.41
CA ILE A 846 55.79 -29.47 -1.48
C ILE A 846 57.06 -28.60 -1.32
N PRO A 847 57.07 -27.25 -1.24
CA PRO A 847 58.30 -26.52 -0.85
C PRO A 847 58.36 -25.99 0.61
N LEU A 848 57.46 -26.37 1.53
CA LEU A 848 57.53 -25.90 2.95
C LEU A 848 57.65 -27.02 4.00
N ILE A 849 57.39 -28.28 3.64
CA ILE A 849 57.60 -29.43 4.55
C ILE A 849 59.03 -30.01 4.42
N VAL A 850 59.74 -29.75 3.30
CA VAL A 850 61.14 -30.16 3.12
C VAL A 850 62.12 -29.27 3.90
N ALA A 851 61.77 -28.00 4.20
CA ALA A 851 62.60 -27.13 5.05
C ALA A 851 62.48 -27.44 6.56
N CYS A 852 61.33 -27.93 7.04
CA CYS A 852 61.14 -28.30 8.44
C CYS A 852 61.67 -29.70 8.81
N ILE A 853 61.83 -30.61 7.84
CA ILE A 853 62.42 -31.94 8.07
C ILE A 853 63.96 -31.90 7.99
N MET A 854 64.56 -30.92 7.28
CA MET A 854 66.02 -30.73 7.27
C MET A 854 66.57 -29.93 8.47
N TRP A 855 65.75 -29.17 9.20
CA TRP A 855 66.21 -28.45 10.40
C TRP A 855 66.07 -29.24 11.70
N ARG A 856 65.17 -30.24 11.77
CA ARG A 856 65.00 -31.11 12.95
C ARG A 856 65.92 -32.34 13.01
N ARG A 857 66.80 -32.53 12.03
CA ARG A 857 67.78 -33.62 11.99
C ARG A 857 69.22 -33.21 12.31
N ASN A 858 69.45 -31.96 12.72
CA ASN A 858 70.77 -31.45 13.07
C ASN A 858 70.90 -30.92 14.52
N LYS A 859 70.04 -31.41 15.43
CA LYS A 859 70.18 -31.15 16.87
C LYS A 859 69.81 -32.38 17.72
N SER A 860 70.45 -33.50 17.41
CA SER A 860 70.73 -34.58 18.37
C SER A 860 72.22 -34.90 18.26
N ASN A 861 73.05 -33.95 18.72
CA ASN A 861 74.43 -34.11 19.17
C ASN A 861 74.93 -32.74 19.63
N ASN A 862 74.48 -32.33 20.82
CA ASN A 862 75.33 -31.65 21.81
C ASN A 862 74.55 -31.44 23.11
N GLU A 863 74.94 -32.30 24.03
CA GLU A 863 74.90 -32.29 25.48
C GLU A 863 74.74 -30.94 26.23
N GLN A 864 73.99 -31.08 27.32
CA GLN A 864 74.31 -30.64 28.70
C GLN A 864 74.18 -29.17 29.14
N LYS A 865 73.33 -29.05 30.18
CA LYS A 865 73.55 -28.40 31.50
C LYS A 865 73.00 -26.98 31.75
N SER A 866 72.18 -26.95 32.82
CA SER A 866 72.11 -25.95 33.92
C SER A 866 71.54 -24.57 33.57
N SER A 867 70.33 -24.18 33.98
CA SER A 867 69.80 -23.90 35.33
C SER A 867 70.02 -22.44 35.80
N ARG A 868 68.89 -21.87 36.24
CA ARG A 868 68.66 -20.75 37.18
C ARG A 868 68.60 -19.30 36.70
N GLU A 869 67.43 -18.74 37.01
CA GLU A 869 67.14 -17.44 37.67
C GLU A 869 67.57 -16.13 36.99
N PHE A 870 66.61 -15.20 36.87
CA PHE A 870 66.56 -13.86 37.50
C PHE A 870 65.45 -13.04 36.78
N VAL A 871 64.31 -12.78 37.43
CA VAL A 871 63.93 -11.53 38.14
C VAL A 871 63.37 -10.42 37.22
N ASN A 872 62.15 -10.03 37.56
CA ASN A 872 61.31 -8.87 37.19
C ASN A 872 61.98 -7.52 37.59
N PRO A 873 61.37 -6.31 37.50
CA PRO A 873 60.20 -5.82 36.76
C PRO A 873 60.38 -4.40 36.16
N SER A 874 59.25 -3.80 35.71
CA SER A 874 58.89 -2.36 35.70
C SER A 874 59.39 -1.54 34.49
N TYR A 875 58.71 -0.57 33.89
CA TYR A 875 57.57 0.34 34.14
C TYR A 875 56.83 0.51 32.76
N GLY A 876 55.62 1.04 32.54
CA GLY A 876 54.74 1.97 33.26
C GLY A 876 54.25 3.04 32.25
N ASN A 877 52.92 3.25 32.18
CA ASN A 877 52.17 4.37 31.57
C ASN A 877 52.26 4.52 30.03
N LYS A 878 51.19 4.74 29.26
CA LYS A 878 49.87 5.36 29.47
C LYS A 878 48.86 4.73 28.50
#